data_AF-A0A1I3BBY3-F1
#
_entry.id   AF-A0A1I3BBY3-F1
#
_cell.length_a   1.000
_cell.length_b   1.000
_cell.length_c   1.000
_cell.angle_alpha   90.00
_cell.angle_beta   90.00
_cell.angle_gamma   90.00
#
_symmetry.space_group_name_H-M   'P 1'
#
loop_
_entity.id
_entity.type
_entity.pdbx_description
1 polymer ?
#
loop_
_entity_poly.entity_id
_entity_poly.type
_entity_poly.pdbx_seq_one_letter_code
_entity_poly.pdbx_strand_id
1 'polypeptide(L)'
;MSGSRIAKFYRKSVQNRLELLHERGTLNDADYAMLQPGAGLLNAETADRLTENVIGVFSMPLGLGLNFQINGLDYLVPMVVEEPSVVAAVSSTALLVRQAGGFACRSDEPLLIGQVQIVDVADPARARQALLAQSEHILQLANSGHANMVARGGGARGIEVHLRGATAQNGELLVVHLLVDTRDAMGANLVNSMCESIAPLVEQISAGRVFLRILSNLTDRALVRARAVIPEALLATRDYPGDRVRDGIILASEFAAMDPYRATTHNKGIMNGIDAVAIATGNDWRAIEAAAHAYAARGPRYAPLSTWSANDAGDLVGELTMPLKVGTVGGQVESNPAVRIAHTILDVASARELAEVMAAVGLAQNLAALKALSTTGIQHGHMRLHARAVAVAAGTGPARFDEVVERLLVGGEIKVWKARQILAELEARPSPVLAPPTAVPQAAAMPAAAMPTRAPLGARSQVGYGKIILLGEHSVVYGRRAIAAPIGLTVRAEVVRGEPGQAPVITDWNVDGSAQETISPDVSHQVAALIAARLGLPESGVRVDVFSKLPRASGLGASAAFAVALIRATAECFSIELSDEQVSSLAFECEQIVHGTPSGIDNTVATFGRPILFKKTDAPSGHEISDIVTPHPIPIVIGLSGVHALTAHTVAAVRAAWLHNRARYDAIFDQIDSLVGEGADALRRGDTAELGELMNINQGLLNALQVSSPELEQMVAIARRAGALGAKLTGGGGGGAIIALAGPAGAEPIRTALHQAGYTTYLTEIR
;
A
#
# COMPACT_ATOMS: atom_id res chain seq x y z
N MET A 1 -27.06 -25.22 16.28
CA MET A 1 -27.14 -23.81 16.77
C MET A 1 -26.40 -22.93 15.77
N SER A 2 -27.14 -22.31 14.84
CA SER A 2 -26.68 -21.74 13.56
C SER A 2 -26.30 -20.26 13.62
N GLY A 3 -25.62 -19.82 14.68
CA GLY A 3 -25.22 -18.41 14.81
C GLY A 3 -23.90 -18.12 14.10
N SER A 4 -23.86 -17.06 13.27
CA SER A 4 -22.61 -16.57 12.65
C SER A 4 -21.65 -15.93 13.67
N ARG A 5 -22.11 -15.74 14.90
CA ARG A 5 -21.30 -15.26 16.03
C ARG A 5 -20.53 -16.41 16.67
N ILE A 6 -19.20 -16.30 16.62
CA ILE A 6 -18.29 -17.24 17.28
C ILE A 6 -17.34 -16.46 18.19
N ALA A 7 -17.60 -16.54 19.50
CA ALA A 7 -16.83 -15.80 20.49
C ALA A 7 -15.34 -16.22 20.46
N LYS A 8 -14.46 -15.23 20.41
CA LYS A 8 -12.99 -15.41 20.50
C LYS A 8 -12.42 -16.40 19.46
N PHE A 9 -13.06 -16.54 18.29
CA PHE A 9 -12.62 -17.46 17.22
C PHE A 9 -11.16 -17.22 16.80
N TYR A 10 -10.76 -15.95 16.69
CA TYR A 10 -9.39 -15.54 16.34
C TYR A 10 -8.32 -16.02 17.34
N ARG A 11 -8.69 -16.37 18.59
CA ARG A 11 -7.76 -16.90 19.61
C ARG A 11 -7.60 -18.43 19.55
N LYS A 12 -8.43 -19.13 18.78
CA LYS A 12 -8.35 -20.59 18.62
C LYS A 12 -7.27 -20.95 17.58
N SER A 13 -6.60 -22.10 17.76
CA SER A 13 -5.76 -22.72 16.73
C SER A 13 -6.60 -23.09 15.50
N VAL A 14 -5.97 -23.31 14.35
CA VAL A 14 -6.68 -23.76 13.13
C VAL A 14 -7.43 -25.06 13.38
N GLN A 15 -6.80 -26.03 14.05
CA GLN A 15 -7.43 -27.30 14.43
C GLN A 15 -8.71 -27.08 15.24
N ASN A 16 -8.63 -26.31 16.33
CA ASN A 16 -9.78 -26.06 17.21
C ASN A 16 -10.87 -25.21 16.52
N ARG A 17 -10.54 -24.50 15.44
CA ARG A 17 -11.54 -23.82 14.60
C ARG A 17 -12.28 -24.83 13.74
N LEU A 18 -11.57 -25.76 13.10
CA LEU A 18 -12.17 -26.81 12.28
C LEU A 18 -13.04 -27.76 13.12
N GLU A 19 -12.54 -28.19 14.27
CA GLU A 19 -13.30 -29.03 15.23
C GLU A 19 -14.59 -28.33 15.65
N LEU A 20 -14.52 -27.04 15.98
CA LEU A 20 -15.71 -26.26 16.35
C LEU A 20 -16.72 -26.16 15.19
N LEU A 21 -16.26 -26.01 13.95
CA LEU A 21 -17.15 -25.95 12.78
C LEU A 21 -17.79 -27.31 12.51
N HIS A 22 -17.06 -28.40 12.72
CA HIS A 22 -17.55 -29.76 12.63
C HIS A 22 -18.58 -30.09 13.72
N GLU A 23 -18.26 -29.79 15.00
CA GLU A 23 -19.17 -29.95 16.14
C GLU A 23 -20.48 -29.15 15.98
N ARG A 24 -20.41 -28.01 15.29
CA ARG A 24 -21.58 -27.17 14.99
C ARG A 24 -22.42 -27.67 13.81
N GLY A 25 -21.94 -28.66 13.07
CA GLY A 25 -22.55 -29.17 11.85
C GLY A 25 -22.36 -28.26 10.63
N THR A 26 -21.48 -27.25 10.71
CA THR A 26 -21.12 -26.41 9.55
C THR A 26 -20.25 -27.17 8.55
N LEU A 27 -19.43 -28.11 9.04
CA LEU A 27 -18.66 -29.04 8.22
C LEU A 27 -19.16 -30.46 8.48
N ASN A 28 -19.34 -31.24 7.41
CA ASN A 28 -19.53 -32.69 7.53
C ASN A 28 -18.17 -33.41 7.70
N ASP A 29 -18.19 -34.72 7.97
CA ASP A 29 -16.98 -35.52 8.21
C ASP A 29 -15.98 -35.46 7.04
N ALA A 30 -16.47 -35.48 5.80
CA ALA A 30 -15.63 -35.44 4.61
C ALA A 30 -14.94 -34.08 4.45
N ASP A 31 -15.71 -32.99 4.55
CA ASP A 31 -15.19 -31.63 4.41
C ASP A 31 -14.25 -31.25 5.56
N TYR A 32 -14.53 -31.72 6.78
CA TYR A 32 -13.63 -31.59 7.93
C TYR A 32 -12.29 -32.30 7.68
N ALA A 33 -12.32 -33.53 7.16
CA ALA A 33 -11.12 -34.28 6.84
C ALA A 33 -10.29 -33.60 5.72
N MET A 34 -10.94 -33.02 4.71
CA MET A 34 -10.27 -32.32 3.60
C MET A 34 -9.59 -31.01 4.03
N LEU A 35 -10.10 -30.34 5.06
CA LEU A 35 -9.49 -29.12 5.61
C LEU A 35 -8.38 -29.39 6.64
N GLN A 36 -8.14 -30.65 7.02
CA GLN A 36 -7.06 -30.98 7.95
C GLN A 36 -5.69 -30.59 7.38
N PRO A 37 -4.74 -30.13 8.23
CA PRO A 37 -3.40 -29.79 7.81
C PRO A 37 -2.72 -30.93 7.04
N GLY A 38 -2.22 -30.64 5.82
CA GLY A 38 -1.49 -31.60 4.99
C GLY A 38 -2.32 -32.42 4.01
N ALA A 39 -3.65 -32.30 4.01
CA ALA A 39 -4.54 -33.06 3.11
C ALA A 39 -4.48 -32.59 1.64
N GLY A 40 -4.08 -31.33 1.38
CA GLY A 40 -3.96 -30.75 0.03
C GLY A 40 -5.29 -30.70 -0.73
N LEU A 41 -6.01 -29.57 -0.66
CA LEU A 41 -7.37 -29.43 -1.23
C LEU A 41 -7.43 -29.60 -2.76
N LEU A 42 -6.36 -29.21 -3.47
CA LEU A 42 -6.22 -29.34 -4.92
C LEU A 42 -4.81 -29.83 -5.24
N ASN A 43 -4.70 -30.90 -6.03
CA ASN A 43 -3.42 -31.46 -6.47
C ASN A 43 -3.06 -30.97 -7.88
N ALA A 44 -1.78 -31.09 -8.25
CA ALA A 44 -1.26 -30.60 -9.52
C ALA A 44 -1.92 -31.28 -10.73
N GLU A 45 -2.25 -32.58 -10.64
CA GLU A 45 -2.91 -33.31 -11.73
C GLU A 45 -4.32 -32.80 -12.00
N THR A 46 -5.08 -32.48 -10.95
CA THR A 46 -6.40 -31.88 -11.08
C THR A 46 -6.28 -30.45 -11.62
N ALA A 47 -5.31 -29.68 -11.12
CA ALA A 47 -5.06 -28.32 -11.59
C ALA A 47 -4.67 -28.25 -13.08
N ASP A 48 -3.85 -29.20 -13.57
CA ASP A 48 -3.46 -29.30 -14.99
C ASP A 48 -4.64 -29.59 -15.93
N ARG A 49 -5.74 -30.13 -15.39
CA ARG A 49 -7.01 -30.30 -16.12
C ARG A 49 -7.90 -29.05 -16.08
N LEU A 50 -7.57 -28.07 -15.24
CA LEU A 50 -8.34 -26.83 -15.09
C LEU A 50 -7.77 -25.67 -15.90
N THR A 51 -6.45 -25.65 -16.12
CA THR A 51 -5.75 -24.59 -16.85
C THR A 51 -4.49 -25.13 -17.51
N GLU A 52 -3.95 -24.41 -18.49
CA GLU A 52 -2.80 -24.84 -19.27
C GLU A 52 -1.45 -24.59 -18.56
N ASN A 53 -0.42 -25.38 -18.92
CA ASN A 53 0.97 -25.22 -18.49
C ASN A 53 1.18 -25.25 -16.96
N VAL A 54 0.48 -26.15 -16.26
CA VAL A 54 0.54 -26.22 -14.80
C VAL A 54 1.84 -26.88 -14.33
N ILE A 55 2.55 -26.19 -13.45
CA ILE A 55 3.78 -26.69 -12.79
C ILE A 55 3.61 -26.89 -11.28
N GLY A 56 2.42 -26.58 -10.74
CA GLY A 56 2.12 -26.65 -9.31
C GLY A 56 0.84 -25.91 -8.94
N VAL A 57 0.51 -25.91 -7.64
CA VAL A 57 -0.67 -25.24 -7.08
C VAL A 57 -0.22 -24.10 -6.16
N PHE A 58 -0.76 -22.90 -6.37
CA PHE A 58 -0.53 -21.74 -5.50
C PHE A 58 -1.58 -21.70 -4.40
N SER A 59 -1.16 -21.46 -3.16
CA SER A 59 -2.06 -21.45 -2.00
C SER A 59 -2.19 -20.05 -1.39
N MET A 60 -3.41 -19.67 -1.03
CA MET A 60 -3.73 -18.44 -0.30
C MET A 60 -4.48 -18.75 1.01
N PRO A 61 -4.38 -17.89 2.05
CA PRO A 61 -5.07 -18.12 3.31
C PRO A 61 -6.60 -18.11 3.14
N LEU A 62 -7.28 -19.16 3.62
CA LEU A 62 -8.73 -19.24 3.75
C LEU A 62 -9.15 -18.89 5.20
N GLY A 63 -9.96 -17.84 5.35
CA GLY A 63 -10.52 -17.38 6.61
C GLY A 63 -12.05 -17.30 6.58
N LEU A 64 -12.64 -16.92 7.72
CA LEU A 64 -14.08 -16.69 7.86
C LEU A 64 -14.36 -15.28 8.36
N GLY A 65 -15.14 -14.53 7.58
CA GLY A 65 -15.86 -13.34 8.02
C GLY A 65 -17.02 -13.73 8.94
N LEU A 66 -16.97 -13.29 10.18
CA LEU A 66 -17.95 -13.64 11.22
C LEU A 66 -18.97 -12.54 11.46
N ASN A 67 -20.04 -12.89 12.18
CA ASN A 67 -21.08 -11.98 12.70
C ASN A 67 -22.00 -11.34 11.65
N PHE A 68 -21.86 -11.68 10.36
CA PHE A 68 -22.76 -11.17 9.33
C PHE A 68 -24.20 -11.60 9.61
N GLN A 69 -25.08 -10.59 9.62
CA GLN A 69 -26.53 -10.74 9.59
C GLN A 69 -27.03 -9.96 8.40
N ILE A 70 -27.66 -10.62 7.43
CA ILE A 70 -28.08 -10.02 6.17
C ILE A 70 -29.52 -10.45 5.94
N ASN A 71 -30.43 -9.47 5.78
CA ASN A 71 -31.86 -9.72 5.65
C ASN A 71 -32.44 -10.61 6.77
N GLY A 72 -31.88 -10.51 7.98
CA GLY A 72 -32.27 -11.30 9.15
C GLY A 72 -31.62 -12.69 9.28
N LEU A 73 -30.87 -13.13 8.27
CA LEU A 73 -30.19 -14.44 8.25
C LEU A 73 -28.71 -14.31 8.62
N ASP A 74 -28.17 -15.33 9.28
CA ASP A 74 -26.78 -15.38 9.76
C ASP A 74 -25.88 -16.09 8.75
N TYR A 75 -24.77 -15.46 8.37
CA TYR A 75 -23.81 -16.05 7.42
C TYR A 75 -22.41 -16.16 8.01
N LEU A 76 -21.77 -17.31 7.85
CA LEU A 76 -20.32 -17.47 7.98
C LEU A 76 -19.72 -17.28 6.59
N VAL A 77 -18.93 -16.22 6.40
CA VAL A 77 -18.49 -15.82 5.06
C VAL A 77 -17.09 -16.33 4.78
N PRO A 78 -16.87 -17.30 3.87
CA PRO A 78 -15.53 -17.72 3.47
C PRO A 78 -14.81 -16.62 2.72
N MET A 79 -13.54 -16.39 3.03
CA MET A 79 -12.72 -15.33 2.45
C MET A 79 -11.30 -15.83 2.18
N VAL A 80 -10.83 -15.69 0.94
CA VAL A 80 -9.45 -16.01 0.54
C VAL A 80 -8.71 -14.72 0.22
N VAL A 81 -7.75 -14.34 1.06
CA VAL A 81 -7.00 -13.08 0.90
C VAL A 81 -5.66 -13.17 1.64
N GLU A 82 -4.61 -12.62 1.03
CA GLU A 82 -3.27 -12.52 1.60
C GLU A 82 -3.09 -11.26 2.47
N GLU A 83 -3.85 -10.21 2.17
CA GLU A 83 -3.77 -8.93 2.88
C GLU A 83 -4.17 -9.09 4.36
N PRO A 84 -3.26 -8.75 5.29
CA PRO A 84 -3.57 -8.71 6.71
C PRO A 84 -4.80 -7.85 7.01
N SER A 85 -5.49 -8.18 8.10
CA SER A 85 -6.58 -7.39 8.70
C SER A 85 -7.91 -7.37 7.97
N VAL A 86 -7.98 -7.68 6.67
CA VAL A 86 -9.24 -7.70 5.90
C VAL A 86 -10.34 -8.53 6.61
N VAL A 87 -10.06 -9.80 6.89
CA VAL A 87 -11.03 -10.71 7.55
C VAL A 87 -11.43 -10.23 8.96
N ALA A 88 -10.47 -9.65 9.69
CA ALA A 88 -10.73 -9.13 11.04
C ALA A 88 -11.57 -7.85 11.02
N ALA A 89 -11.28 -6.95 10.08
CA ALA A 89 -11.95 -5.67 9.86
C ALA A 89 -13.43 -5.88 9.49
N VAL A 90 -13.71 -6.76 8.52
CA VAL A 90 -15.10 -7.09 8.15
C VAL A 90 -15.83 -7.78 9.30
N SER A 91 -15.20 -8.70 10.03
CA SER A 91 -15.85 -9.42 11.14
C SER A 91 -16.21 -8.50 12.31
N SER A 92 -15.33 -7.53 12.61
CA SER A 92 -15.56 -6.52 13.65
C SER A 92 -16.69 -5.56 13.24
N THR A 93 -16.68 -5.14 11.98
CA THR A 93 -17.67 -4.21 11.45
C THR A 93 -19.04 -4.87 11.27
N ALA A 94 -19.09 -6.12 10.84
CA ALA A 94 -20.32 -6.91 10.80
C ALA A 94 -20.93 -7.08 12.20
N LEU A 95 -20.12 -7.22 13.25
CA LEU A 95 -20.61 -7.26 14.63
C LEU A 95 -21.26 -5.93 15.05
N LEU A 96 -20.64 -4.80 14.69
CA LEU A 96 -21.20 -3.47 14.93
C LEU A 96 -22.54 -3.28 14.20
N VAL A 97 -22.59 -3.60 12.90
CA VAL A 97 -23.81 -3.47 12.10
C VAL A 97 -24.90 -4.43 12.58
N ARG A 98 -24.55 -5.64 13.02
CA ARG A 98 -25.48 -6.59 13.63
C ARG A 98 -26.16 -6.02 14.88
N GLN A 99 -25.42 -5.32 15.74
CA GLN A 99 -25.99 -4.64 16.92
C GLN A 99 -27.03 -3.58 16.54
N ALA A 100 -26.94 -3.06 15.31
CA ALA A 100 -27.87 -2.10 14.74
C ALA A 100 -28.99 -2.74 13.87
N GLY A 101 -29.10 -4.09 13.84
CA GLY A 101 -30.13 -4.81 13.09
C GLY A 101 -29.64 -5.52 11.83
N GLY A 102 -28.35 -5.46 11.51
CA GLY A 102 -27.76 -6.15 10.37
C GLY A 102 -27.81 -5.35 9.07
N PHE A 103 -27.42 -5.99 7.97
CA PHE A 103 -27.45 -5.43 6.63
C PHE A 103 -28.79 -5.72 5.96
N ALA A 104 -29.31 -4.73 5.24
CA ALA A 104 -30.44 -4.91 4.32
C ALA A 104 -29.91 -4.93 2.89
N CYS A 105 -30.09 -6.04 2.19
CA CYS A 105 -29.59 -6.23 0.83
C CYS A 105 -30.72 -6.59 -0.14
N ARG A 106 -30.57 -6.15 -1.39
CA ARG A 106 -31.44 -6.55 -2.51
C ARG A 106 -30.64 -6.65 -3.80
N SER A 107 -30.84 -7.73 -4.54
CA SER A 107 -30.32 -7.91 -5.89
C SER A 107 -31.41 -7.71 -6.93
N ASP A 108 -31.06 -7.24 -8.12
CA ASP A 108 -31.94 -7.26 -9.30
C ASP A 108 -31.92 -8.67 -9.95
N GLU A 109 -32.68 -8.87 -11.01
CA GLU A 109 -32.59 -10.12 -11.79
C GLU A 109 -31.18 -10.29 -12.40
N PRO A 110 -30.65 -11.52 -12.51
CA PRO A 110 -29.27 -11.77 -12.93
C PRO A 110 -29.14 -11.72 -14.47
N LEU A 111 -29.51 -10.57 -15.05
CA LEU A 111 -29.47 -10.33 -16.49
C LEU A 111 -28.06 -9.94 -16.93
N LEU A 112 -27.56 -10.65 -17.94
CA LEU A 112 -26.33 -10.35 -18.66
C LEU A 112 -26.60 -9.79 -20.05
N ILE A 113 -25.60 -9.08 -20.57
CA ILE A 113 -25.61 -8.53 -21.93
C ILE A 113 -24.65 -9.35 -22.79
N GLY A 114 -25.16 -9.97 -23.85
CA GLY A 114 -24.37 -10.46 -24.98
C GLY A 114 -24.32 -9.41 -26.08
N GLN A 115 -23.16 -9.11 -26.65
CA GLN A 115 -23.02 -8.14 -27.73
C GLN A 115 -22.74 -8.83 -29.06
N VAL A 116 -23.54 -8.53 -30.07
CA VAL A 116 -23.31 -8.88 -31.47
C VAL A 116 -23.02 -7.59 -32.24
N GLN A 117 -21.78 -7.43 -32.65
CA GLN A 117 -21.29 -6.27 -33.39
C GLN A 117 -21.51 -6.48 -34.89
N ILE A 118 -22.12 -5.49 -35.55
CA ILE A 118 -22.46 -5.52 -36.97
C ILE A 118 -21.81 -4.31 -37.64
N VAL A 119 -21.11 -4.56 -38.74
CA VAL A 119 -20.38 -3.57 -39.54
C VAL A 119 -20.81 -3.64 -41.00
N ASP A 120 -20.38 -2.65 -41.80
CA ASP A 120 -20.64 -2.59 -43.25
C ASP A 120 -22.15 -2.53 -43.58
N VAL A 121 -22.94 -1.88 -42.70
CA VAL A 121 -24.40 -1.75 -42.84
C VAL A 121 -24.72 -0.50 -43.67
N ALA A 122 -25.40 -0.68 -44.81
CA ALA A 122 -25.73 0.43 -45.72
C ALA A 122 -26.72 1.44 -45.12
N ASP A 123 -27.72 0.97 -44.36
CA ASP A 123 -28.70 1.80 -43.64
C ASP A 123 -28.85 1.29 -42.19
N PRO A 124 -28.02 1.76 -41.26
CA PRO A 124 -28.01 1.33 -39.86
C PRO A 124 -29.33 1.61 -39.13
N ALA A 125 -30.03 2.70 -39.47
CA ALA A 125 -31.29 3.06 -38.85
C ALA A 125 -32.40 2.10 -39.25
N ARG A 126 -32.49 1.74 -40.53
CA ARG A 126 -33.42 0.73 -41.02
C ARG A 126 -33.08 -0.66 -40.49
N ALA A 127 -31.79 -1.04 -40.49
CA ALA A 127 -31.34 -2.32 -39.93
C ALA A 127 -31.70 -2.45 -38.44
N ARG A 128 -31.52 -1.37 -37.66
CA ARG A 128 -31.95 -1.29 -36.27
C ARG A 128 -33.45 -1.58 -36.10
N GLN A 129 -34.30 -0.92 -36.89
CA GLN A 129 -35.75 -1.15 -36.85
C GLN A 129 -36.12 -2.58 -37.25
N ALA A 130 -35.47 -3.13 -38.27
CA ALA A 130 -35.72 -4.49 -38.75
C ALA A 130 -35.35 -5.54 -37.68
N LEU A 131 -34.22 -5.38 -36.99
CA LEU A 131 -33.79 -6.25 -35.90
C LEU A 131 -34.77 -6.20 -34.72
N LEU A 132 -35.21 -5.00 -34.33
CA LEU A 132 -36.20 -4.82 -33.27
C LEU A 132 -37.55 -5.43 -33.64
N ALA A 133 -37.99 -5.31 -34.90
CA ALA A 133 -39.23 -5.90 -35.39
C ALA A 133 -39.20 -7.45 -35.39
N GLN A 134 -38.02 -8.05 -35.43
CA GLN A 134 -37.83 -9.50 -35.38
C GLN A 134 -37.29 -10.00 -34.02
N SER A 135 -37.46 -9.21 -32.95
CA SER A 135 -36.93 -9.56 -31.63
C SER A 135 -37.37 -10.94 -31.15
N GLU A 136 -38.64 -11.31 -31.34
CA GLU A 136 -39.15 -12.62 -30.91
C GLU A 136 -38.46 -13.78 -31.63
N HIS A 137 -38.23 -13.65 -32.93
CA HIS A 137 -37.54 -14.68 -33.72
C HIS A 137 -36.09 -14.83 -33.29
N ILE A 138 -35.39 -13.71 -33.04
CA ILE A 138 -34.02 -13.71 -32.51
C ILE A 138 -33.97 -14.38 -31.13
N LEU A 139 -34.92 -14.09 -30.24
CA LEU A 139 -35.00 -14.70 -28.91
C LEU A 139 -35.30 -16.20 -28.96
N GLN A 140 -36.18 -16.63 -29.86
CA GLN A 140 -36.47 -18.04 -30.08
C GLN A 140 -35.22 -18.79 -30.54
N LEU A 141 -34.49 -18.23 -31.51
CA LEU A 141 -33.25 -18.81 -32.00
C LEU A 141 -32.17 -18.88 -30.90
N ALA A 142 -31.98 -17.78 -30.15
CA ALA A 142 -31.05 -17.74 -29.02
C ALA A 142 -31.37 -18.83 -27.99
N ASN A 143 -32.65 -19.05 -27.67
CA ASN A 143 -33.07 -20.03 -26.66
C ASN A 143 -33.10 -21.48 -27.17
N SER A 144 -33.17 -21.71 -28.48
CA SER A 144 -33.35 -23.04 -29.07
C SER A 144 -32.24 -24.05 -28.71
N GLY A 145 -30.99 -23.59 -28.59
CA GLY A 145 -29.84 -24.42 -28.21
C GLY A 145 -29.69 -24.68 -26.70
N HIS A 146 -30.58 -24.11 -25.87
CA HIS A 146 -30.39 -24.05 -24.42
C HIS A 146 -31.64 -24.44 -23.63
N ALA A 147 -32.33 -25.51 -24.06
CA ALA A 147 -33.58 -25.99 -23.46
C ALA A 147 -33.52 -26.16 -21.93
N ASN A 148 -32.41 -26.69 -21.38
CA ASN A 148 -32.24 -26.85 -19.93
C ASN A 148 -32.23 -25.52 -19.18
N MET A 149 -31.62 -24.47 -19.75
CA MET A 149 -31.62 -23.14 -19.14
C MET A 149 -33.03 -22.54 -19.16
N VAL A 150 -33.73 -22.67 -20.29
CA VAL A 150 -35.13 -22.22 -20.43
C VAL A 150 -36.06 -22.96 -19.46
N ALA A 151 -35.89 -24.27 -19.29
CA ALA A 151 -36.68 -25.08 -18.37
C ALA A 151 -36.50 -24.69 -16.89
N ARG A 152 -35.31 -24.21 -16.52
CA ARG A 152 -35.04 -23.61 -15.19
C ARG A 152 -35.57 -22.18 -15.05
N GLY A 153 -36.33 -21.74 -16.04
CA GLY A 153 -36.87 -20.39 -16.13
C GLY A 153 -35.86 -19.37 -16.60
N GLY A 154 -34.63 -19.71 -17.02
CA GLY A 154 -33.59 -18.81 -17.55
C GLY A 154 -33.71 -18.52 -19.05
N GLY A 155 -32.65 -18.02 -19.68
CA GLY A 155 -32.53 -17.81 -21.12
C GLY A 155 -32.62 -16.35 -21.58
N ALA A 156 -32.58 -16.13 -22.90
CA ALA A 156 -32.72 -14.82 -23.51
C ALA A 156 -34.12 -14.23 -23.25
N ARG A 157 -34.16 -12.95 -22.86
CA ARG A 157 -35.35 -12.21 -22.43
C ARG A 157 -35.74 -11.04 -23.32
N GLY A 158 -34.75 -10.46 -23.98
CA GLY A 158 -34.95 -9.25 -24.76
C GLY A 158 -33.73 -8.96 -25.61
N ILE A 159 -33.91 -8.03 -26.55
CA ILE A 159 -32.80 -7.42 -27.27
C ILE A 159 -32.89 -5.90 -27.18
N GLU A 160 -31.74 -5.26 -27.21
CA GLU A 160 -31.62 -3.83 -27.47
C GLU A 160 -30.71 -3.64 -28.68
N VAL A 161 -30.91 -2.57 -29.46
CA VAL A 161 -30.11 -2.33 -30.65
C VAL A 161 -29.62 -0.88 -30.65
N HIS A 162 -28.31 -0.73 -30.63
CA HIS A 162 -27.61 0.53 -30.39
C HIS A 162 -26.80 0.96 -31.61
N LEU A 163 -26.85 2.25 -31.94
CA LEU A 163 -25.92 2.90 -32.85
C LEU A 163 -24.78 3.51 -32.01
N ARG A 164 -23.54 3.21 -32.36
CA ARG A 164 -22.34 3.58 -31.57
C ARG A 164 -21.38 4.53 -32.29
N GLY A 165 -21.87 5.18 -33.35
CA GLY A 165 -21.11 6.15 -34.15
C GLY A 165 -20.29 5.51 -35.28
N ALA A 166 -19.72 6.37 -36.12
CA ALA A 166 -18.97 5.97 -37.30
C ALA A 166 -17.56 5.46 -36.98
N THR A 167 -17.22 4.31 -37.55
CA THR A 167 -15.86 3.81 -37.65
C THR A 167 -15.14 4.47 -38.82
N ALA A 168 -13.80 4.45 -38.81
CA ALA A 168 -13.00 5.06 -39.88
C ALA A 168 -13.20 4.40 -41.25
N GLN A 169 -13.51 3.10 -41.30
CA GLN A 169 -13.51 2.31 -42.54
C GLN A 169 -14.79 1.50 -42.78
N ASN A 170 -15.66 1.32 -41.78
CA ASN A 170 -16.79 0.39 -41.83
C ASN A 170 -18.14 1.05 -41.58
N GLY A 171 -18.21 2.38 -41.74
CA GLY A 171 -19.43 3.16 -41.52
C GLY A 171 -19.88 3.16 -40.05
N GLU A 172 -21.16 3.45 -39.83
CA GLU A 172 -21.74 3.51 -38.49
C GLU A 172 -21.93 2.14 -37.86
N LEU A 173 -21.45 2.02 -36.62
CA LEU A 173 -21.43 0.78 -35.87
C LEU A 173 -22.79 0.48 -35.27
N LEU A 174 -23.33 -0.69 -35.63
CA LEU A 174 -24.57 -1.22 -35.09
C LEU A 174 -24.25 -2.37 -34.11
N VAL A 175 -24.81 -2.33 -32.91
CA VAL A 175 -24.56 -3.35 -31.88
C VAL A 175 -25.88 -3.84 -31.30
N VAL A 176 -26.14 -5.14 -31.43
CA VAL A 176 -27.26 -5.81 -30.76
C VAL A 176 -26.79 -6.26 -29.37
N HIS A 177 -27.52 -5.87 -28.35
CA HIS A 177 -27.41 -6.40 -27.00
C HIS A 177 -28.49 -7.47 -26.81
N LEU A 178 -28.09 -8.72 -26.57
CA LEU A 178 -28.96 -9.80 -26.14
C LEU A 178 -29.01 -9.82 -24.60
N LEU A 179 -30.19 -9.63 -24.02
CA LEU A 179 -30.40 -9.68 -22.57
C LEU A 179 -30.70 -11.11 -22.16
N VAL A 180 -29.84 -11.71 -21.32
CA VAL A 180 -29.90 -13.13 -20.97
C VAL A 180 -29.95 -13.31 -19.46
N ASP A 181 -30.99 -13.98 -18.97
CA ASP A 181 -31.09 -14.43 -17.57
C ASP A 181 -30.35 -15.76 -17.43
N THR A 182 -29.20 -15.72 -16.75
CA THR A 182 -28.35 -16.90 -16.59
C THR A 182 -28.56 -17.62 -15.27
N ARG A 183 -29.58 -17.22 -14.49
CA ARG A 183 -29.91 -17.80 -13.18
C ARG A 183 -28.66 -17.87 -12.30
N ASP A 184 -28.36 -19.04 -11.76
CA ASP A 184 -27.26 -19.28 -10.82
C ASP A 184 -25.89 -19.47 -11.49
N ALA A 185 -25.84 -19.54 -12.82
CA ALA A 185 -24.57 -19.61 -13.54
C ALA A 185 -24.00 -18.20 -13.75
N MET A 186 -22.68 -18.06 -13.71
CA MET A 186 -22.04 -16.79 -14.06
C MET A 186 -22.38 -16.38 -15.50
N GLY A 187 -22.41 -17.33 -16.44
CA GLY A 187 -23.14 -17.17 -17.70
C GLY A 187 -22.34 -16.80 -18.95
N ALA A 188 -21.02 -16.60 -18.86
CA ALA A 188 -20.18 -16.19 -20.00
C ALA A 188 -20.32 -17.12 -21.22
N ASN A 189 -20.08 -18.42 -21.05
CA ASN A 189 -20.16 -19.39 -22.16
C ASN A 189 -21.57 -19.47 -22.75
N LEU A 190 -22.60 -19.44 -21.90
CA LEU A 190 -24.00 -19.46 -22.34
C LEU A 190 -24.32 -18.26 -23.24
N VAL A 191 -23.97 -17.05 -22.78
CA VAL A 191 -24.24 -15.81 -23.52
C VAL A 191 -23.47 -15.78 -24.83
N ASN A 192 -22.20 -16.20 -24.84
CA ASN A 192 -21.40 -16.27 -26.06
C ASN A 192 -22.00 -17.25 -27.08
N SER A 193 -22.37 -18.46 -26.65
CA SER A 193 -23.02 -19.44 -27.54
C SER A 193 -24.36 -18.92 -28.08
N MET A 194 -25.15 -18.20 -27.29
CA MET A 194 -26.37 -17.55 -27.77
C MET A 194 -26.07 -16.46 -28.82
N CYS A 195 -25.05 -15.62 -28.60
CA CYS A 195 -24.61 -14.61 -29.56
C CYS A 195 -24.11 -15.24 -30.87
N GLU A 196 -23.38 -16.34 -30.80
CA GLU A 196 -22.92 -17.11 -31.96
C GLU A 196 -24.11 -17.70 -32.74
N SER A 197 -25.09 -18.27 -32.04
CA SER A 197 -26.29 -18.86 -32.63
C SER A 197 -27.13 -17.84 -33.40
N ILE A 198 -27.32 -16.63 -32.87
CA ILE A 198 -28.14 -15.60 -33.53
C ILE A 198 -27.40 -14.86 -34.65
N ALA A 199 -26.07 -14.96 -34.74
CA ALA A 199 -25.27 -14.16 -35.66
C ALA A 199 -25.69 -14.30 -37.13
N PRO A 200 -25.93 -15.51 -37.70
CA PRO A 200 -26.35 -15.64 -39.09
C PRO A 200 -27.70 -14.96 -39.38
N LEU A 201 -28.65 -15.05 -38.45
CA LEU A 201 -29.96 -14.39 -38.58
C LEU A 201 -29.81 -12.87 -38.50
N VAL A 202 -28.95 -12.38 -37.60
CA VAL A 202 -28.66 -10.95 -37.44
C VAL A 202 -27.99 -10.38 -38.70
N GLU A 203 -27.04 -11.09 -39.33
CA GLU A 203 -26.45 -10.71 -40.63
C GLU A 203 -27.52 -10.64 -41.72
N GLN A 204 -28.38 -11.66 -41.81
CA GLN A 204 -29.45 -11.70 -42.80
C GLN A 204 -30.43 -10.53 -42.67
N ILE A 205 -30.85 -10.20 -41.45
CA ILE A 205 -31.81 -9.11 -41.19
C ILE A 205 -31.18 -7.74 -41.45
N SER A 206 -29.93 -7.55 -41.04
CA SER A 206 -29.24 -6.26 -41.12
C SER A 206 -28.63 -5.99 -42.51
N ALA A 207 -28.44 -7.03 -43.33
CA ALA A 207 -27.64 -6.99 -44.55
C ALA A 207 -26.21 -6.44 -44.32
N GLY A 208 -25.69 -6.63 -43.10
CA GLY A 208 -24.32 -6.29 -42.71
C GLY A 208 -23.51 -7.53 -42.36
N ARG A 209 -22.29 -7.31 -41.90
CA ARG A 209 -21.35 -8.36 -41.49
C ARG A 209 -21.20 -8.36 -39.97
N VAL A 210 -21.38 -9.51 -39.33
CA VAL A 210 -21.14 -9.68 -37.89
C VAL A 210 -19.66 -9.91 -37.63
N PHE A 211 -19.12 -9.23 -36.62
CA PHE A 211 -17.72 -9.33 -36.22
C PHE A 211 -17.55 -9.95 -34.83
N LEU A 212 -17.79 -9.20 -33.76
CA LEU A 212 -17.74 -9.70 -32.38
C LEU A 212 -19.07 -10.31 -31.93
N ARG A 213 -18.99 -11.40 -31.17
CA ARG A 213 -20.09 -12.12 -30.51
C ARG A 213 -19.63 -12.49 -29.10
N ILE A 214 -19.80 -11.58 -28.16
CA ILE A 214 -19.13 -11.69 -26.86
C ILE A 214 -19.98 -11.06 -25.76
N LEU A 215 -19.96 -11.62 -24.56
CA LEU A 215 -20.58 -10.97 -23.40
C LEU A 215 -19.96 -9.60 -23.09
N SER A 216 -20.73 -8.74 -22.45
CA SER A 216 -20.23 -7.55 -21.79
C SER A 216 -19.99 -7.82 -20.31
N ASN A 217 -18.80 -7.48 -19.81
CA ASN A 217 -18.51 -7.52 -18.38
C ASN A 217 -19.11 -6.33 -17.61
N LEU A 218 -19.59 -5.29 -18.29
CA LEU A 218 -20.40 -4.26 -17.62
C LEU A 218 -21.79 -4.83 -17.34
N THR A 219 -21.92 -5.52 -16.21
CA THR A 219 -23.13 -6.26 -15.81
C THR A 219 -24.19 -5.36 -15.15
N ASP A 220 -24.40 -4.16 -15.71
CA ASP A 220 -25.24 -3.10 -15.12
C ASP A 220 -26.75 -3.41 -15.07
N ARG A 221 -27.16 -4.58 -15.58
CA ARG A 221 -28.53 -5.13 -15.44
C ARG A 221 -28.67 -6.09 -14.26
N ALA A 222 -27.57 -6.48 -13.63
CA ALA A 222 -27.53 -7.32 -12.43
C ALA A 222 -26.94 -6.52 -11.26
N LEU A 223 -27.64 -5.44 -10.86
CA LEU A 223 -27.22 -4.61 -9.75
C LEU A 223 -27.57 -5.24 -8.41
N VAL A 224 -26.67 -5.09 -7.44
CA VAL A 224 -26.92 -5.39 -6.04
C VAL A 224 -26.84 -4.11 -5.22
N ARG A 225 -27.66 -4.04 -4.17
CA ARG A 225 -27.72 -2.91 -3.26
C ARG A 225 -27.63 -3.42 -1.83
N ALA A 226 -26.69 -2.88 -1.06
CA ALA A 226 -26.53 -3.16 0.37
C ALA A 226 -26.68 -1.87 1.17
N ARG A 227 -27.30 -1.99 2.34
CA ARG A 227 -27.56 -0.86 3.24
C ARG A 227 -27.31 -1.24 4.70
N ALA A 228 -26.73 -0.33 5.45
CA ALA A 228 -26.57 -0.41 6.90
C ALA A 228 -26.97 0.92 7.55
N VAL A 229 -27.66 0.84 8.69
CA VAL A 229 -27.95 2.01 9.56
C VAL A 229 -27.34 1.73 10.91
N ILE A 230 -26.54 2.65 11.43
CA ILE A 230 -25.80 2.48 12.67
C ILE A 230 -26.11 3.66 13.59
N PRO A 231 -26.82 3.43 14.71
CA PRO A 231 -27.02 4.45 15.72
C PRO A 231 -25.72 5.10 16.15
N GLU A 232 -25.74 6.42 16.30
CA GLU A 232 -24.58 7.23 16.69
C GLU A 232 -23.91 6.68 17.96
N ALA A 233 -24.70 6.28 18.95
CA ALA A 233 -24.21 5.70 20.20
C ALA A 233 -23.35 4.43 20.03
N LEU A 234 -23.54 3.65 18.96
CA LEU A 234 -22.74 2.45 18.67
C LEU A 234 -21.40 2.77 17.98
N LEU A 235 -21.25 3.97 17.43
CA LEU A 235 -20.03 4.42 16.77
C LEU A 235 -18.98 4.94 17.75
N ALA A 236 -19.42 5.33 18.96
CA ALA A 236 -18.55 5.84 20.00
C ALA A 236 -17.39 4.87 20.30
N THR A 237 -16.21 5.44 20.47
CA THR A 237 -15.00 4.73 20.87
C THR A 237 -14.52 5.27 22.20
N ARG A 238 -13.45 4.68 22.76
CA ARG A 238 -12.84 5.20 23.99
C ARG A 238 -12.37 6.65 23.84
N ASP A 239 -11.90 7.01 22.65
CA ASP A 239 -11.18 8.27 22.41
C ASP A 239 -12.03 9.30 21.63
N TYR A 240 -13.12 8.85 20.99
CA TYR A 240 -13.98 9.70 20.16
C TYR A 240 -15.47 9.45 20.39
N PRO A 241 -16.29 10.51 20.57
CA PRO A 241 -17.75 10.39 20.62
C PRO A 241 -18.32 9.93 19.27
N GLY A 242 -19.50 9.33 19.28
CA GLY A 242 -20.09 8.66 18.11
C GLY A 242 -20.39 9.63 16.97
N ASP A 243 -20.87 10.83 17.29
CA ASP A 243 -21.12 11.91 16.34
C ASP A 243 -19.88 12.29 15.54
N ARG A 244 -18.72 12.43 16.19
CA ARG A 244 -17.45 12.72 15.51
C ARG A 244 -16.98 11.57 14.63
N VAL A 245 -17.18 10.32 15.06
CA VAL A 245 -16.85 9.15 14.22
C VAL A 245 -17.77 9.12 12.99
N ARG A 246 -19.08 9.34 13.17
CA ARG A 246 -20.06 9.44 12.07
C ARG A 246 -19.66 10.53 11.08
N ASP A 247 -19.44 11.75 11.56
CA ASP A 247 -19.17 12.90 10.70
C ASP A 247 -17.82 12.76 9.98
N GLY A 248 -16.83 12.15 10.64
CA GLY A 248 -15.56 11.80 10.00
C GLY A 248 -15.71 10.77 8.87
N ILE A 249 -16.58 9.77 9.04
CA ILE A 249 -16.89 8.79 7.98
C ILE A 249 -17.61 9.47 6.80
N ILE A 250 -18.59 10.34 7.08
CA ILE A 250 -19.32 11.09 6.06
C ILE A 250 -18.35 11.98 5.28
N LEU A 251 -17.52 12.77 5.97
CA LEU A 251 -16.53 13.64 5.34
C LEU A 251 -15.53 12.86 4.48
N ALA A 252 -15.09 11.68 4.92
CA ALA A 252 -14.21 10.82 4.13
C ALA A 252 -14.91 10.25 2.88
N SER A 253 -16.23 9.98 2.96
CA SER A 253 -17.05 9.58 1.81
C SER A 253 -17.25 10.74 0.82
N GLU A 254 -17.46 11.96 1.31
CA GLU A 254 -17.55 13.17 0.48
C GLU A 254 -16.24 13.45 -0.24
N PHE A 255 -15.10 13.31 0.44
CA PHE A 255 -13.79 13.43 -0.19
C PHE A 255 -13.63 12.42 -1.34
N ALA A 256 -14.05 11.17 -1.13
CA ALA A 256 -14.05 10.17 -2.20
C ALA A 256 -14.95 10.56 -3.38
N ALA A 257 -16.09 11.23 -3.16
CA ALA A 257 -16.97 11.70 -4.23
C ALA A 257 -16.38 12.88 -5.03
N MET A 258 -15.52 13.68 -4.41
CA MET A 258 -14.92 14.87 -5.03
C MET A 258 -13.64 14.57 -5.80
N ASP A 259 -12.85 13.58 -5.36
CA ASP A 259 -11.51 13.29 -5.88
C ASP A 259 -11.36 11.84 -6.40
N PRO A 260 -11.12 11.63 -7.71
CA PRO A 260 -10.86 10.31 -8.29
C PRO A 260 -9.70 9.54 -7.65
N TYR A 261 -8.66 10.23 -7.15
CA TYR A 261 -7.55 9.57 -6.45
C TYR A 261 -8.07 8.89 -5.19
N ARG A 262 -8.91 9.59 -4.42
CA ARG A 262 -9.53 9.02 -3.22
C ARG A 262 -10.61 7.99 -3.56
N ALA A 263 -11.44 8.23 -4.56
CA ALA A 263 -12.45 7.28 -5.04
C ALA A 263 -11.83 5.92 -5.40
N THR A 264 -10.64 5.94 -6.02
CA THR A 264 -9.91 4.73 -6.40
C THR A 264 -9.54 3.91 -5.17
N THR A 265 -8.94 4.53 -4.13
CA THR A 265 -8.61 3.84 -2.87
C THR A 265 -9.86 3.41 -2.10
N HIS A 266 -10.93 4.22 -2.13
CA HIS A 266 -12.21 3.92 -1.50
C HIS A 266 -12.84 2.65 -2.09
N ASN A 267 -12.85 2.54 -3.42
CA ASN A 267 -13.37 1.37 -4.12
C ASN A 267 -12.44 0.16 -3.95
N LYS A 268 -11.11 0.33 -4.00
CA LYS A 268 -10.17 -0.76 -3.64
C LYS A 268 -10.49 -1.37 -2.27
N GLY A 269 -10.82 -0.52 -1.29
CA GLY A 269 -11.27 -0.97 0.02
C GLY A 269 -12.52 -1.84 -0.01
N ILE A 270 -13.52 -1.50 -0.84
CA ILE A 270 -14.71 -2.35 -1.06
C ILE A 270 -14.29 -3.70 -1.66
N MET A 271 -13.45 -3.67 -2.69
CA MET A 271 -13.03 -4.85 -3.45
C MET A 271 -12.17 -5.82 -2.65
N ASN A 272 -11.37 -5.34 -1.68
CA ASN A 272 -10.68 -6.22 -0.70
C ASN A 272 -11.61 -7.24 -0.04
N GLY A 273 -12.85 -6.85 0.27
CA GLY A 273 -13.84 -7.75 0.86
C GLY A 273 -14.51 -8.63 -0.19
N ILE A 274 -14.93 -8.04 -1.31
CA ILE A 274 -15.69 -8.71 -2.37
C ILE A 274 -14.83 -9.78 -3.05
N ASP A 275 -13.61 -9.45 -3.45
CA ASP A 275 -12.71 -10.37 -4.15
C ASP A 275 -12.32 -11.54 -3.28
N ALA A 276 -12.15 -11.31 -1.97
CA ALA A 276 -11.86 -12.39 -1.04
C ALA A 276 -12.97 -13.45 -1.02
N VAL A 277 -14.24 -13.03 -1.12
CA VAL A 277 -15.38 -13.95 -1.22
C VAL A 277 -15.48 -14.54 -2.64
N ALA A 278 -15.19 -13.75 -3.68
CA ALA A 278 -15.19 -14.21 -5.06
C ALA A 278 -14.21 -15.38 -5.26
N ILE A 279 -12.97 -15.22 -4.78
CA ILE A 279 -11.93 -16.26 -4.85
C ILE A 279 -12.38 -17.49 -4.04
N ALA A 280 -12.88 -17.30 -2.81
CA ALA A 280 -13.30 -18.41 -1.96
C ALA A 280 -14.44 -19.24 -2.60
N THR A 281 -15.33 -18.59 -3.34
CA THR A 281 -16.50 -19.20 -3.98
C THR A 281 -16.28 -19.57 -5.44
N GLY A 282 -15.04 -19.46 -5.95
CA GLY A 282 -14.67 -19.86 -7.32
C GLY A 282 -15.23 -18.97 -8.42
N ASN A 283 -15.56 -17.72 -8.10
CA ASN A 283 -16.05 -16.72 -9.03
C ASN A 283 -14.90 -15.94 -9.71
N ASP A 284 -15.12 -15.48 -10.94
CA ASP A 284 -14.14 -14.66 -11.65
C ASP A 284 -14.12 -13.23 -11.10
N TRP A 285 -13.16 -12.96 -10.22
CA TRP A 285 -12.99 -11.64 -9.61
C TRP A 285 -12.62 -10.56 -10.64
N ARG A 286 -11.99 -10.90 -11.77
CA ARG A 286 -11.62 -9.92 -12.80
C ARG A 286 -12.85 -9.36 -13.49
N ALA A 287 -13.85 -10.22 -13.75
CA ALA A 287 -15.13 -9.79 -14.31
C ALA A 287 -15.88 -8.88 -13.34
N ILE A 288 -15.87 -9.22 -12.05
CA ILE A 288 -16.48 -8.40 -10.98
C ILE A 288 -15.80 -7.03 -10.88
N GLU A 289 -14.47 -7.00 -10.80
CA GLU A 289 -13.67 -5.77 -10.74
C GLU A 289 -13.90 -4.87 -11.95
N ALA A 290 -13.86 -5.44 -13.17
CA ALA A 290 -14.12 -4.70 -14.39
C ALA A 290 -15.52 -4.06 -14.39
N ALA A 291 -16.54 -4.80 -13.95
CA ALA A 291 -17.90 -4.30 -13.87
C ALA A 291 -18.03 -3.16 -12.84
N ALA A 292 -17.48 -3.37 -11.65
CA ALA A 292 -17.50 -2.43 -10.53
C ALA A 292 -16.85 -1.10 -10.91
N HIS A 293 -15.63 -1.16 -11.43
CA HIS A 293 -14.85 0.02 -11.81
C HIS A 293 -15.41 0.73 -13.05
N ALA A 294 -15.93 0.01 -14.04
CA ALA A 294 -16.62 0.62 -15.17
C ALA A 294 -17.92 1.32 -14.73
N TYR A 295 -18.67 0.73 -13.81
CA TYR A 295 -19.88 1.35 -13.26
C TYR A 295 -19.56 2.57 -12.40
N ALA A 296 -18.47 2.55 -11.64
CA ALA A 296 -17.96 3.74 -10.94
C ALA A 296 -17.61 4.89 -11.90
N ALA A 297 -17.25 4.59 -13.15
CA ALA A 297 -16.94 5.54 -14.21
C ALA A 297 -18.13 5.91 -15.13
N ARG A 298 -19.36 5.47 -14.83
CA ARG A 298 -20.53 5.70 -15.70
C ARG A 298 -20.95 7.17 -15.85
N GLY A 299 -20.51 8.01 -14.90
CA GLY A 299 -20.78 9.44 -14.89
C GLY A 299 -19.67 10.25 -15.59
N PRO A 300 -19.65 11.58 -15.43
CA PRO A 300 -18.61 12.43 -16.01
C PRO A 300 -17.23 12.25 -15.36
N ARG A 301 -17.18 11.59 -14.19
CA ARG A 301 -15.95 11.29 -13.44
C ARG A 301 -16.09 9.94 -12.76
N TYR A 302 -14.95 9.32 -12.46
CA TYR A 302 -14.88 8.12 -11.63
C TYR A 302 -15.29 8.46 -10.19
N ALA A 303 -16.23 7.69 -9.62
CA ALA A 303 -16.92 7.99 -8.36
C ALA A 303 -16.89 6.79 -7.37
N PRO A 304 -17.09 7.03 -6.06
CA PRO A 304 -17.19 5.94 -5.10
C PRO A 304 -18.45 5.09 -5.35
N LEU A 305 -18.34 3.78 -5.11
CA LEU A 305 -19.47 2.85 -5.23
C LEU A 305 -20.43 2.89 -4.03
N SER A 306 -19.95 3.38 -2.88
CA SER A 306 -20.73 3.56 -1.67
C SER A 306 -20.86 5.03 -1.27
N THR A 307 -21.93 5.33 -0.55
CA THR A 307 -22.23 6.64 0.04
C THR A 307 -22.51 6.50 1.52
N TRP A 308 -22.02 7.47 2.30
CA TRP A 308 -22.28 7.58 3.73
C TRP A 308 -22.92 8.92 4.05
N SER A 309 -23.97 8.92 4.86
CA SER A 309 -24.73 10.12 5.25
C SER A 309 -25.33 9.96 6.65
N ALA A 310 -25.89 11.03 7.21
CA ALA A 310 -26.69 10.98 8.43
C ALA A 310 -28.19 10.98 8.07
N ASN A 311 -29.01 10.20 8.77
CA ASN A 311 -30.47 10.33 8.68
C ASN A 311 -31.01 11.41 9.63
N ASP A 312 -32.33 11.63 9.63
CA ASP A 312 -33.00 12.61 10.50
C ASP A 312 -32.83 12.31 12.01
N ALA A 313 -32.59 11.05 12.37
CA ALA A 313 -32.32 10.64 13.75
C ALA A 313 -30.85 10.83 14.15
N GLY A 314 -29.97 11.24 13.22
CA GLY A 314 -28.54 11.38 13.44
C GLY A 314 -27.74 10.07 13.32
N ASP A 315 -28.36 8.98 12.88
CA ASP A 315 -27.68 7.70 12.66
C ASP A 315 -26.84 7.73 11.38
N LEU A 316 -25.74 6.99 11.37
CA LEU A 316 -24.93 6.79 10.16
C LEU A 316 -25.63 5.82 9.21
N VAL A 317 -25.85 6.24 7.97
CA VAL A 317 -26.43 5.42 6.90
C VAL A 317 -25.38 5.20 5.82
N GLY A 318 -25.06 3.93 5.57
CA GLY A 318 -24.20 3.49 4.48
C GLY A 318 -24.99 2.76 3.41
N GLU A 319 -24.75 3.09 2.15
CA GLU A 319 -25.35 2.43 1.00
C GLU A 319 -24.27 2.07 -0.03
N LEU A 320 -24.37 0.89 -0.63
CA LEU A 320 -23.53 0.42 -1.73
C LEU A 320 -24.43 0.00 -2.88
N THR A 321 -24.14 0.44 -4.10
CA THR A 321 -24.81 -0.07 -5.32
C THR A 321 -23.78 -0.37 -6.39
N MET A 322 -23.74 -1.60 -6.88
CA MET A 322 -22.80 -2.00 -7.93
C MET A 322 -23.32 -3.17 -8.78
N PRO A 323 -22.84 -3.32 -10.02
CA PRO A 323 -22.99 -4.57 -10.77
C PRO A 323 -22.28 -5.70 -10.04
N LEU A 324 -22.97 -6.82 -9.83
CA LEU A 324 -22.37 -7.98 -9.19
C LEU A 324 -23.00 -9.27 -9.69
N LYS A 325 -22.62 -9.69 -10.90
CA LYS A 325 -22.98 -11.00 -11.41
C LYS A 325 -21.97 -12.05 -10.94
N VAL A 326 -22.49 -13.01 -10.18
CA VAL A 326 -21.75 -14.18 -9.68
C VAL A 326 -22.49 -15.47 -10.01
N GLY A 327 -21.89 -16.62 -9.72
CA GLY A 327 -22.51 -17.92 -9.84
C GLY A 327 -22.30 -18.80 -8.62
N THR A 328 -23.26 -19.70 -8.38
CA THR A 328 -23.19 -20.80 -7.41
C THR A 328 -23.12 -22.16 -8.10
N VAL A 329 -23.20 -22.19 -9.44
CA VAL A 329 -23.02 -23.40 -10.26
C VAL A 329 -22.03 -23.16 -11.39
N GLY A 330 -21.40 -24.22 -11.85
CA GLY A 330 -20.45 -24.21 -12.97
C GLY A 330 -19.24 -25.09 -12.71
N GLY A 331 -18.44 -25.33 -13.76
CA GLY A 331 -17.34 -26.28 -13.71
C GLY A 331 -16.33 -26.03 -12.58
N GLN A 332 -16.07 -24.76 -12.23
CA GLN A 332 -15.13 -24.40 -11.16
C GLN A 332 -15.65 -24.73 -9.74
N VAL A 333 -16.96 -24.65 -9.51
CA VAL A 333 -17.57 -24.99 -8.22
C VAL A 333 -17.51 -26.49 -7.98
N GLU A 334 -17.71 -27.28 -9.04
CA GLU A 334 -17.68 -28.75 -8.98
C GLU A 334 -16.26 -29.32 -8.97
N SER A 335 -15.31 -28.67 -9.64
CA SER A 335 -13.96 -29.21 -9.83
C SER A 335 -12.98 -28.90 -8.70
N ASN A 336 -13.22 -27.86 -7.89
CA ASN A 336 -12.36 -27.49 -6.79
C ASN A 336 -13.04 -27.77 -5.43
N PRO A 337 -12.57 -28.78 -4.66
CA PRO A 337 -13.17 -29.11 -3.37
C PRO A 337 -13.18 -27.96 -2.37
N ALA A 338 -12.18 -27.07 -2.38
CA ALA A 338 -12.15 -25.91 -1.49
C ALA A 338 -13.32 -24.96 -1.75
N VAL A 339 -13.65 -24.76 -3.03
CA VAL A 339 -14.79 -23.93 -3.45
C VAL A 339 -16.10 -24.57 -3.03
N ARG A 340 -16.27 -25.88 -3.24
CA ARG A 340 -17.45 -26.61 -2.77
C ARG A 340 -17.65 -26.46 -1.26
N ILE A 341 -16.59 -26.65 -0.47
CA ILE A 341 -16.63 -26.49 0.98
C ILE A 341 -17.00 -25.06 1.37
N ALA A 342 -16.48 -24.05 0.67
CA ALA A 342 -16.85 -22.66 0.90
C ALA A 342 -18.36 -22.43 0.66
N HIS A 343 -18.94 -22.97 -0.41
CA HIS A 343 -20.39 -22.92 -0.64
C HIS A 343 -21.18 -23.64 0.47
N THR A 344 -20.71 -24.80 0.96
CA THR A 344 -21.32 -25.50 2.11
C THR A 344 -21.30 -24.66 3.39
N ILE A 345 -20.19 -23.99 3.68
CA ILE A 345 -20.06 -23.13 4.87
C ILE A 345 -20.98 -21.90 4.74
N LEU A 346 -21.04 -21.33 3.54
CA LEU A 346 -21.79 -20.09 3.28
C LEU A 346 -23.30 -20.34 3.19
N ASP A 347 -23.71 -21.50 2.69
CA ASP A 347 -25.08 -22.01 2.63
C ASP A 347 -26.08 -21.04 1.95
N VAL A 348 -25.68 -20.48 0.80
CA VAL A 348 -26.52 -19.62 -0.03
C VAL A 348 -27.39 -20.45 -0.99
N ALA A 349 -28.66 -20.09 -1.11
CA ALA A 349 -29.62 -20.79 -1.96
C ALA A 349 -29.56 -20.37 -3.45
N SER A 350 -28.95 -19.22 -3.76
CA SER A 350 -28.88 -18.70 -5.13
C SER A 350 -27.70 -17.76 -5.37
N ALA A 351 -27.36 -17.53 -6.63
CA ALA A 351 -26.34 -16.53 -7.01
C ALA A 351 -26.74 -15.10 -6.64
N ARG A 352 -28.05 -14.81 -6.56
CA ARG A 352 -28.57 -13.52 -6.10
C ARG A 352 -28.28 -13.29 -4.62
N GLU A 353 -28.53 -14.32 -3.81
CA GLU A 353 -28.21 -14.29 -2.38
C GLU A 353 -26.69 -14.18 -2.16
N LEU A 354 -25.88 -14.89 -2.95
CA LEU A 354 -24.42 -14.73 -2.92
C LEU A 354 -23.99 -13.29 -3.23
N ALA A 355 -24.59 -12.66 -4.25
CA ALA A 355 -24.31 -11.26 -4.58
C ALA A 355 -24.68 -10.32 -3.40
N GLU A 356 -25.82 -10.57 -2.75
CA GLU A 356 -26.26 -9.80 -1.57
C GLU A 356 -25.29 -9.95 -0.39
N VAL A 357 -24.78 -11.16 -0.14
CA VAL A 357 -23.72 -11.40 0.84
C VAL A 357 -22.46 -10.61 0.50
N MET A 358 -21.98 -10.73 -0.74
CA MET A 358 -20.76 -10.05 -1.20
C MET A 358 -20.89 -8.52 -1.12
N ALA A 359 -22.06 -7.96 -1.46
CA ALA A 359 -22.32 -6.53 -1.31
C ALA A 359 -22.28 -6.08 0.16
N ALA A 360 -22.86 -6.86 1.08
CA ALA A 360 -22.77 -6.57 2.51
C ALA A 360 -21.31 -6.61 3.01
N VAL A 361 -20.52 -7.58 2.53
CA VAL A 361 -19.08 -7.69 2.84
C VAL A 361 -18.32 -6.47 2.32
N GLY A 362 -18.59 -6.04 1.08
CA GLY A 362 -17.98 -4.84 0.50
C GLY A 362 -18.32 -3.56 1.28
N LEU A 363 -19.59 -3.39 1.68
CA LEU A 363 -20.02 -2.25 2.50
C LEU A 363 -19.39 -2.30 3.91
N ALA A 364 -19.31 -3.48 4.53
CA ALA A 364 -18.67 -3.68 5.83
C ALA A 364 -17.17 -3.33 5.76
N GLN A 365 -16.48 -3.76 4.70
CA GLN A 365 -15.05 -3.49 4.52
C GLN A 365 -14.79 -2.01 4.28
N ASN A 366 -15.65 -1.34 3.51
CA ASN A 366 -15.58 0.10 3.31
C ASN A 366 -15.77 0.87 4.62
N LEU A 367 -16.78 0.52 5.42
CA LEU A 367 -16.99 1.11 6.73
C LEU A 367 -15.78 0.91 7.65
N ALA A 368 -15.20 -0.29 7.66
CA ALA A 368 -14.03 -0.58 8.47
C ALA A 368 -12.85 0.34 8.12
N ALA A 369 -12.60 0.54 6.82
CA ALA A 369 -11.54 1.42 6.33
C ALA A 369 -11.81 2.89 6.67
N LEU A 370 -13.03 3.40 6.42
CA LEU A 370 -13.38 4.79 6.73
C LEU A 370 -13.35 5.07 8.24
N LYS A 371 -13.90 4.16 9.05
CA LYS A 371 -13.88 4.28 10.51
C LYS A 371 -12.45 4.35 11.04
N ALA A 372 -11.56 3.49 10.56
CA ALA A 372 -10.15 3.51 10.96
C ALA A 372 -9.44 4.82 10.55
N LEU A 373 -9.72 5.35 9.35
CA LEU A 373 -9.15 6.62 8.88
C LEU A 373 -9.70 7.84 9.65
N SER A 374 -10.94 7.78 10.12
CA SER A 374 -11.58 8.88 10.88
C SER A 374 -11.23 8.94 12.37
N THR A 375 -10.53 7.93 12.92
CA THR A 375 -10.28 7.82 14.38
C THR A 375 -8.80 7.72 14.74
N THR A 376 -8.20 6.53 14.62
CA THR A 376 -6.85 6.22 15.13
C THR A 376 -5.84 5.87 14.03
N GLY A 377 -6.26 5.88 12.76
CA GLY A 377 -5.47 5.41 11.63
C GLY A 377 -5.38 3.88 11.57
N ILE A 378 -5.20 3.32 10.37
CA ILE A 378 -5.26 1.87 10.09
C ILE A 378 -4.10 1.08 10.75
N GLN A 379 -3.02 1.75 11.15
CA GLN A 379 -1.73 1.12 11.48
C GLN A 379 -1.78 0.18 12.71
N HIS A 380 -2.54 0.52 13.75
CA HIS A 380 -2.47 -0.22 15.03
C HIS A 380 -3.02 -1.65 14.95
N GLY A 381 -4.04 -1.91 14.11
CA GLY A 381 -4.58 -3.26 13.86
C GLY A 381 -3.76 -4.05 12.84
N HIS A 382 -3.21 -3.37 11.84
CA HIS A 382 -2.42 -3.96 10.76
C HIS A 382 -1.08 -4.52 11.27
N MET A 383 -0.45 -3.84 12.24
CA MET A 383 0.84 -4.25 12.83
C MET A 383 0.78 -5.64 13.48
N ARG A 384 -0.26 -5.96 14.26
CA ARG A 384 -0.39 -7.28 14.92
C ARG A 384 -0.48 -8.43 13.92
N LEU A 385 -1.11 -8.21 12.76
CA LEU A 385 -1.23 -9.24 11.73
C LEU A 385 0.00 -9.30 10.82
N HIS A 386 0.64 -8.17 10.54
CA HIS A 386 1.95 -8.13 9.89
C HIS A 386 2.99 -8.92 10.70
N ALA A 387 2.99 -8.76 12.03
CA ALA A 387 3.85 -9.54 12.94
C ALA A 387 3.62 -11.04 12.83
N ARG A 388 2.36 -11.47 12.67
CA ARG A 388 2.02 -12.87 12.45
C ARG A 388 2.53 -13.38 11.10
N ALA A 389 2.35 -12.64 10.02
CA ALA A 389 2.86 -13.02 8.70
C ALA A 389 4.39 -13.17 8.70
N VAL A 390 5.08 -12.24 9.37
CA VAL A 390 6.52 -12.28 9.55
C VAL A 390 6.98 -13.49 10.37
N ALA A 391 6.28 -13.84 11.45
CA ALA A 391 6.57 -15.04 12.24
C ALA A 391 6.38 -16.32 11.41
N VAL A 392 5.37 -16.40 10.54
CA VAL A 392 5.19 -17.53 9.61
C VAL A 392 6.36 -17.62 8.63
N ALA A 393 6.74 -16.52 7.98
CA ALA A 393 7.85 -16.49 7.03
C ALA A 393 9.21 -16.82 7.68
N ALA A 394 9.33 -16.65 8.99
CA ALA A 394 10.48 -17.04 9.78
C ALA A 394 10.55 -18.54 10.10
N GLY A 395 9.49 -19.29 9.81
CA GLY A 395 9.39 -20.72 10.13
C GLY A 395 9.01 -21.00 11.58
N THR A 396 8.40 -20.03 12.29
CA THR A 396 8.04 -20.20 13.69
C THR A 396 6.98 -21.29 13.89
N GLY A 397 7.33 -22.33 14.64
CA GLY A 397 6.41 -23.42 15.00
C GLY A 397 5.28 -23.00 15.97
N PRO A 398 4.17 -23.75 16.03
CA PRO A 398 2.97 -23.37 16.76
C PRO A 398 3.17 -23.19 18.28
N ALA A 399 4.15 -23.89 18.89
CA ALA A 399 4.43 -23.80 20.33
C ALA A 399 4.98 -22.44 20.78
N ARG A 400 5.65 -21.71 19.88
CA ARG A 400 6.29 -20.41 20.18
C ARG A 400 5.71 -19.25 19.36
N PHE A 401 4.71 -19.52 18.52
CA PHE A 401 4.17 -18.57 17.55
C PHE A 401 3.65 -17.27 18.19
N ASP A 402 2.76 -17.37 19.17
CA ASP A 402 2.19 -16.18 19.80
C ASP A 402 3.22 -15.42 20.66
N GLU A 403 4.22 -16.10 21.23
CA GLU A 403 5.33 -15.49 21.97
C GLU A 403 6.28 -14.71 21.04
N VAL A 404 6.61 -15.28 19.88
CA VAL A 404 7.38 -14.57 18.85
C VAL A 404 6.62 -13.36 18.33
N VAL A 405 5.31 -13.49 18.06
CA VAL A 405 4.47 -12.38 17.60
C VAL A 405 4.36 -11.26 18.64
N GLU A 406 4.16 -11.58 19.92
CA GLU A 406 4.19 -10.59 21.00
C GLU A 406 5.54 -9.90 21.09
N ARG A 407 6.66 -10.63 21.03
CA ARG A 407 8.00 -10.01 21.08
C ARG A 407 8.32 -9.18 19.84
N LEU A 408 7.82 -9.54 18.66
CA LEU A 408 7.90 -8.71 17.44
C LEU A 408 7.09 -7.42 17.59
N LEU A 409 5.94 -7.48 18.26
CA LEU A 409 5.09 -6.31 18.49
C LEU A 409 5.65 -5.39 19.57
N VAL A 410 6.07 -5.95 20.69
CA VAL A 410 6.71 -5.22 21.80
C VAL A 410 8.04 -4.62 21.34
N GLY A 411 8.79 -5.36 20.53
CA GLY A 411 10.07 -4.91 20.00
C GLY A 411 9.98 -3.97 18.79
N GLY A 412 8.79 -3.78 18.19
CA GLY A 412 8.60 -2.93 17.00
C GLY A 412 9.23 -3.45 15.69
N GLU A 413 10.24 -4.33 15.78
CA GLU A 413 10.99 -4.94 14.67
C GLU A 413 10.25 -6.12 14.02
N ILE A 414 9.17 -5.83 13.27
CA ILE A 414 8.41 -6.85 12.55
C ILE A 414 9.14 -7.26 11.25
N LYS A 415 10.25 -8.01 11.37
CA LYS A 415 11.05 -8.53 10.23
C LYS A 415 11.33 -10.03 10.36
N VAL A 416 11.43 -10.73 9.22
CA VAL A 416 11.62 -12.21 9.19
C VAL A 416 12.90 -12.64 9.90
N TRP A 417 13.99 -11.89 9.71
CA TRP A 417 15.26 -12.17 10.39
C TRP A 417 15.15 -12.01 11.91
N LYS A 418 14.39 -11.01 12.40
CA LYS A 418 14.19 -10.79 13.83
C LYS A 418 13.31 -11.88 14.43
N ALA A 419 12.28 -12.31 13.72
CA ALA A 419 11.46 -13.45 14.11
C ALA A 419 12.28 -14.75 14.19
N ARG A 420 13.24 -14.96 13.27
CA ARG A 420 14.21 -16.08 13.34
C ARG A 420 15.15 -15.95 14.54
N GLN A 421 15.62 -14.74 14.83
CA GLN A 421 16.45 -14.48 16.01
C GLN A 421 15.69 -14.78 17.30
N ILE A 422 14.48 -14.24 17.46
CA ILE A 422 13.63 -14.49 18.63
C ILE A 422 13.33 -15.98 18.75
N LEU A 423 13.07 -16.67 17.64
CA LEU A 423 12.88 -18.12 17.63
C LEU A 423 14.13 -18.86 18.12
N ALA A 424 15.31 -18.52 17.61
CA ALA A 424 16.58 -19.11 18.04
C ALA A 424 16.88 -18.83 19.52
N GLU A 425 16.56 -17.64 20.03
CA GLU A 425 16.67 -17.30 21.46
C GLU A 425 15.71 -18.11 22.34
N LEU A 426 14.49 -18.36 21.84
CA LEU A 426 13.49 -19.18 22.51
C LEU A 426 13.83 -20.68 22.46
N GLU A 427 14.51 -21.13 21.40
CA GLU A 427 15.02 -22.49 21.26
C GLU A 427 16.29 -22.73 22.11
N ALA A 428 17.10 -21.70 22.30
CA ALA A 428 18.29 -21.73 23.17
C ALA A 428 17.97 -21.71 24.68
N ARG A 429 16.70 -21.51 25.07
CA ARG A 429 16.25 -21.54 26.48
C ARG A 429 15.39 -22.80 26.74
N PRO A 430 15.82 -23.74 27.61
CA PRO A 430 14.93 -24.78 28.12
C PRO A 430 13.76 -24.14 28.88
N SER A 431 12.55 -24.68 28.74
CA SER A 431 11.39 -24.25 29.53
C SER A 431 11.72 -24.23 31.03
N PRO A 432 11.51 -23.11 31.75
CA PRO A 432 11.62 -23.12 33.19
C PRO A 432 10.44 -23.90 33.79
N VAL A 433 10.79 -24.86 34.64
CA VAL A 433 9.89 -25.51 35.60
C VAL A 433 9.28 -24.44 36.50
N LEU A 434 7.95 -24.46 36.63
CA LEU A 434 7.19 -23.64 37.57
C LEU A 434 7.65 -23.89 39.02
N ALA A 435 8.08 -22.84 39.70
CA ALA A 435 8.08 -22.78 41.17
C ALA A 435 6.85 -21.98 41.65
N PRO A 436 6.25 -22.32 42.80
CA PRO A 436 4.96 -21.76 43.23
C PRO A 436 5.08 -20.30 43.68
N PRO A 437 3.99 -19.51 43.60
CA PRO A 437 4.00 -18.09 43.94
C PRO A 437 4.06 -17.89 45.47
N THR A 438 5.05 -17.14 45.93
CA THR A 438 5.05 -16.53 47.26
C THR A 438 4.27 -15.21 47.24
N ALA A 439 3.61 -14.94 48.36
CA ALA A 439 2.56 -13.95 48.54
C ALA A 439 2.99 -12.50 48.28
N VAL A 440 2.07 -11.74 47.67
CA VAL A 440 2.12 -10.28 47.51
C VAL A 440 1.61 -9.63 48.81
N PRO A 441 2.32 -8.65 49.40
CA PRO A 441 1.77 -7.83 50.48
C PRO A 441 0.76 -6.82 49.92
N GLN A 442 -0.40 -6.71 50.57
CA GLN A 442 -1.40 -5.68 50.35
C GLN A 442 -0.81 -4.29 50.63
N ALA A 443 -0.95 -3.37 49.68
CA ALA A 443 -0.74 -1.94 49.89
C ALA A 443 -2.04 -1.18 49.60
N ALA A 444 -2.34 -0.26 50.52
CA ALA A 444 -3.59 0.44 50.72
C ALA A 444 -3.93 1.49 49.63
N ALA A 445 -5.22 1.78 49.52
CA ALA A 445 -5.78 2.88 48.75
C ALA A 445 -5.56 4.25 49.44
N MET A 446 -5.36 5.32 48.65
CA MET A 446 -5.84 6.72 48.81
C MET A 446 -5.37 7.56 47.56
N PRO A 447 -5.79 8.82 47.34
CA PRO A 447 -6.95 9.24 46.54
C PRO A 447 -6.60 10.11 45.30
N ALA A 448 -7.62 10.47 44.52
CA ALA A 448 -7.54 11.30 43.32
C ALA A 448 -7.06 12.76 43.58
N ALA A 449 -6.22 13.29 42.69
CA ALA A 449 -5.87 14.71 42.62
C ALA A 449 -5.79 15.20 41.15
N ALA A 450 -6.14 16.47 40.95
CA ALA A 450 -6.62 17.11 39.74
C ALA A 450 -5.57 17.42 38.64
N MET A 451 -6.05 17.58 37.40
CA MET A 451 -5.27 18.04 36.23
C MET A 451 -4.93 19.54 36.29
N PRO A 452 -3.70 19.96 35.92
CA PRO A 452 -3.42 21.34 35.59
C PRO A 452 -3.43 21.58 34.06
N THR A 453 -4.12 22.64 33.66
CA THR A 453 -4.10 23.27 32.33
C THR A 453 -2.75 23.93 32.01
N ARG A 454 -2.21 23.79 30.78
CA ARG A 454 -1.01 24.52 30.30
C ARG A 454 -1.34 25.60 29.28
N ALA A 455 -0.75 26.77 29.49
CA ALA A 455 -0.58 27.88 28.55
C ALA A 455 0.78 27.80 27.82
N PRO A 456 1.00 28.51 26.69
CA PRO A 456 2.16 28.32 25.81
C PRO A 456 3.36 29.22 26.20
N LEU A 457 4.58 28.69 26.10
CA LEU A 457 5.85 29.43 26.22
C LEU A 457 6.75 29.06 25.03
N GLY A 458 7.34 30.08 24.38
CA GLY A 458 8.16 29.92 23.17
C GLY A 458 9.47 29.18 23.39
N ALA A 459 9.75 28.19 22.53
CA ALA A 459 11.02 27.49 22.45
C ALA A 459 11.74 27.86 21.14
N ARG A 460 13.06 28.07 21.19
CA ARG A 460 13.91 28.21 19.99
C ARG A 460 14.00 26.83 19.32
N SER A 461 13.85 26.78 18.00
CA SER A 461 13.78 25.50 17.29
C SER A 461 15.15 25.05 16.78
N GLN A 462 15.57 23.82 17.10
CA GLN A 462 16.86 23.25 16.69
C GLN A 462 16.75 22.55 15.33
N VAL A 463 17.77 22.69 14.47
CA VAL A 463 17.75 22.21 13.09
C VAL A 463 18.97 21.35 12.72
N GLY A 464 18.75 20.38 11.84
CA GLY A 464 19.77 19.65 11.09
C GLY A 464 19.59 19.89 9.58
N TYR A 465 20.70 20.03 8.86
CA TYR A 465 20.70 20.37 7.44
C TYR A 465 20.66 19.11 6.56
N GLY A 466 19.91 19.16 5.47
CA GLY A 466 20.09 18.19 4.40
C GLY A 466 21.41 18.39 3.68
N LYS A 467 21.78 17.44 2.83
CA LYS A 467 23.05 17.46 2.10
C LYS A 467 22.91 17.02 0.66
N ILE A 468 23.83 17.49 -0.17
CA ILE A 468 24.16 16.93 -1.47
C ILE A 468 25.64 16.59 -1.50
N ILE A 469 25.99 15.53 -2.22
CA ILE A 469 27.39 15.25 -2.59
C ILE A 469 27.55 15.74 -4.03
N LEU A 470 28.57 16.58 -4.26
CA LEU A 470 28.90 17.11 -5.58
C LEU A 470 29.80 16.14 -6.33
N LEU A 471 30.84 15.64 -5.64
CA LEU A 471 31.84 14.72 -6.19
C LEU A 471 32.32 13.78 -5.07
N GLY A 472 32.68 12.54 -5.40
CA GLY A 472 33.25 11.59 -4.43
C GLY A 472 32.28 10.58 -3.82
N GLU A 473 31.08 10.41 -4.40
CA GLU A 473 30.18 9.34 -3.99
C GLU A 473 30.81 7.97 -4.17
N HIS A 474 30.51 7.04 -3.26
CA HIS A 474 31.07 5.69 -3.17
C HIS A 474 32.58 5.63 -2.90
N SER A 475 33.43 6.43 -3.56
CA SER A 475 34.89 6.43 -3.37
C SER A 475 35.30 6.84 -1.94
N VAL A 476 34.53 7.74 -1.31
CA VAL A 476 34.78 8.20 0.08
C VAL A 476 34.77 7.07 1.11
N VAL A 477 33.99 6.00 0.88
CA VAL A 477 33.95 4.82 1.76
C VAL A 477 35.28 4.05 1.70
N TYR A 478 36.04 4.22 0.62
CA TYR A 478 37.33 3.58 0.36
C TYR A 478 38.51 4.56 0.59
N GLY A 479 38.34 5.59 1.43
CA GLY A 479 39.42 6.48 1.88
C GLY A 479 39.80 7.60 0.91
N ARG A 480 39.02 7.81 -0.15
CA ARG A 480 39.16 8.94 -1.07
C ARG A 480 38.38 10.16 -0.55
N ARG A 481 38.61 11.33 -1.14
CA ARG A 481 37.95 12.58 -0.78
C ARG A 481 36.55 12.66 -1.40
N ALA A 482 35.69 13.46 -0.80
CA ALA A 482 34.40 13.87 -1.36
C ALA A 482 34.09 15.33 -1.04
N ILE A 483 33.38 16.00 -1.94
CA ILE A 483 32.83 17.33 -1.72
C ILE A 483 31.35 17.18 -1.42
N ALA A 484 30.92 17.69 -0.27
CA ALA A 484 29.51 17.76 0.09
C ALA A 484 29.13 19.16 0.57
N ALA A 485 27.88 19.53 0.32
CA ALA A 485 27.35 20.83 0.67
C ALA A 485 25.98 20.68 1.35
N PRO A 486 25.65 21.55 2.31
CA PRO A 486 24.32 21.60 2.89
C PRO A 486 23.32 22.10 1.85
N ILE A 487 22.05 21.76 2.03
CA ILE A 487 20.96 22.31 1.22
C ILE A 487 19.99 23.08 2.11
N GLY A 488 19.23 24.01 1.51
CA GLY A 488 18.25 24.84 2.23
C GLY A 488 17.06 24.08 2.83
N LEU A 489 17.01 22.75 2.69
CA LEU A 489 16.00 21.88 3.28
C LEU A 489 16.52 21.33 4.62
N THR A 490 15.75 21.53 5.69
CA THR A 490 16.16 21.18 7.07
C THR A 490 15.16 20.25 7.74
N VAL A 491 15.63 19.50 8.74
CA VAL A 491 14.79 18.87 9.77
C VAL A 491 14.86 19.70 11.03
N ARG A 492 13.73 19.89 11.69
CA ARG A 492 13.56 20.62 12.92
C ARG A 492 12.93 19.70 13.96
N ALA A 493 13.45 19.71 15.18
CA ALA A 493 12.89 18.93 16.28
C ALA A 493 12.61 19.84 17.48
N GLU A 494 11.51 19.57 18.17
CA GLU A 494 11.10 20.23 19.41
C GLU A 494 10.91 19.15 20.47
N VAL A 495 11.53 19.30 21.64
CA VAL A 495 11.51 18.28 22.70
C VAL A 495 10.93 18.87 23.98
N VAL A 496 9.93 18.19 24.56
CA VAL A 496 9.27 18.55 25.81
C VAL A 496 9.41 17.40 26.81
N ARG A 497 9.75 17.72 28.05
CA ARG A 497 9.78 16.73 29.15
C ARG A 497 8.36 16.21 29.43
N GLY A 498 8.20 14.90 29.42
CA GLY A 498 7.01 14.16 29.83
C GLY A 498 7.11 13.63 31.26
N GLU A 499 6.10 12.88 31.69
CA GLU A 499 6.05 12.34 33.06
C GLU A 499 6.95 11.10 33.23
N PRO A 500 7.48 10.84 34.44
CA PRO A 500 8.26 9.63 34.74
C PRO A 500 7.48 8.34 34.40
N GLY A 501 8.11 7.41 33.66
CA GLY A 501 7.48 6.15 33.28
C GLY A 501 6.60 6.18 32.02
N GLN A 502 6.48 7.32 31.32
CA GLN A 502 5.94 7.36 29.95
C GLN A 502 7.03 7.05 28.93
N ALA A 503 6.73 6.22 27.93
CA ALA A 503 7.63 6.03 26.79
C ALA A 503 7.79 7.34 26.01
N PRO A 504 8.96 7.60 25.40
CA PRO A 504 9.13 8.77 24.56
C PRO A 504 8.13 8.75 23.40
N VAL A 505 7.44 9.85 23.17
CA VAL A 505 6.46 9.99 22.08
C VAL A 505 7.05 10.87 21.01
N ILE A 506 7.41 10.30 19.87
CA ILE A 506 7.88 11.06 18.70
C ILE A 506 6.66 11.32 17.81
N THR A 507 6.13 12.53 17.87
CA THR A 507 5.02 13.02 17.06
C THR A 507 5.48 13.32 15.64
N ASP A 508 4.63 12.91 14.69
CA ASP A 508 4.88 12.75 13.26
C ASP A 508 5.84 13.74 12.59
N TRP A 509 6.70 13.17 11.74
CA TRP A 509 7.68 13.86 10.92
C TRP A 509 6.98 14.47 9.70
N ASN A 510 6.35 15.63 9.92
CA ASN A 510 5.57 16.38 8.93
C ASN A 510 6.48 16.95 7.84
N VAL A 511 6.35 16.43 6.62
CA VAL A 511 6.82 17.08 5.39
C VAL A 511 5.61 17.74 4.75
N ASP A 512 5.72 19.04 4.46
CA ASP A 512 4.66 19.83 3.83
C ASP A 512 4.06 19.07 2.62
N GLY A 513 2.88 18.49 2.81
CA GLY A 513 1.88 18.27 1.75
C GLY A 513 2.10 17.17 0.70
N SER A 514 3.11 16.31 0.74
CA SER A 514 3.22 15.23 -0.27
C SER A 514 3.85 13.92 0.23
N ALA A 515 3.15 12.81 -0.03
CA ALA A 515 3.56 11.40 0.00
C ALA A 515 4.40 10.91 1.21
N GLN A 516 3.74 10.07 2.01
CA GLN A 516 4.25 9.40 3.21
C GLN A 516 5.28 8.31 2.89
N GLU A 517 6.47 8.42 3.47
CA GLU A 517 7.22 7.27 3.96
C GLU A 517 7.56 7.54 5.41
N THR A 518 7.12 6.74 6.38
CA THR A 518 7.52 6.92 7.78
C THR A 518 8.91 6.29 8.00
N ILE A 519 9.92 6.93 8.64
CA ILE A 519 10.99 6.13 9.30
C ILE A 519 10.22 5.19 10.22
N SER A 520 10.56 3.90 10.26
CA SER A 520 9.85 2.98 11.14
C SER A 520 9.86 3.58 12.55
N PRO A 521 8.71 3.63 13.26
CA PRO A 521 8.66 4.15 14.62
C PRO A 521 9.81 3.58 15.47
N ASP A 522 10.10 2.31 15.30
CA ASP A 522 11.23 1.57 15.85
C ASP A 522 12.62 2.25 15.68
N VAL A 523 13.03 2.68 14.48
CA VAL A 523 14.35 3.33 14.29
C VAL A 523 14.39 4.73 14.95
N SER A 524 13.32 5.52 14.87
CA SER A 524 13.26 6.81 15.57
C SER A 524 13.29 6.63 17.10
N HIS A 525 12.67 5.57 17.63
CA HIS A 525 12.73 5.25 19.06
C HIS A 525 14.12 4.72 19.46
N GLN A 526 14.79 3.91 18.64
CA GLN A 526 16.17 3.47 18.87
C GLN A 526 17.14 4.64 18.89
N VAL A 527 17.02 5.58 17.94
CA VAL A 527 17.82 6.82 17.90
C VAL A 527 17.54 7.67 19.13
N ALA A 528 16.29 7.88 19.52
CA ALA A 528 15.94 8.63 20.73
C ALA A 528 16.45 7.96 22.02
N ALA A 529 16.37 6.63 22.11
CA ALA A 529 16.88 5.87 23.26
C ALA A 529 18.41 5.92 23.35
N LEU A 530 19.13 5.83 22.23
CA LEU A 530 20.58 6.00 22.19
C LEU A 530 20.97 7.41 22.67
N ILE A 531 20.29 8.44 22.17
CA ILE A 531 20.52 9.84 22.56
C ILE A 531 20.28 10.01 24.07
N ALA A 532 19.17 9.50 24.60
CA ALA A 532 18.87 9.57 26.03
C ALA A 532 19.92 8.87 26.89
N ALA A 533 20.36 7.67 26.47
CA ALA A 533 21.39 6.91 27.15
C ALA A 533 22.75 7.63 27.14
N ARG A 534 23.16 8.20 25.99
CA ARG A 534 24.45 8.90 25.85
C ARG A 534 24.49 10.26 26.53
N LEU A 535 23.34 10.92 26.69
CA LEU A 535 23.20 12.16 27.44
C LEU A 535 22.96 11.94 28.94
N GLY A 536 22.91 10.69 29.41
CA GLY A 536 22.74 10.35 30.84
C GLY A 536 21.37 10.76 31.41
N LEU A 537 20.32 10.75 30.57
CA LEU A 537 18.99 11.20 30.97
C LEU A 537 18.25 10.10 31.76
N PRO A 538 17.46 10.46 32.81
CA PRO A 538 16.64 9.50 33.54
C PRO A 538 15.52 8.91 32.64
N GLU A 539 14.90 7.78 33.05
CA GLU A 539 13.71 7.16 32.40
C GLU A 539 12.43 8.03 32.49
N SER A 540 12.56 9.34 32.41
CA SER A 540 11.46 10.27 32.20
C SER A 540 11.08 10.29 30.73
N GLY A 541 9.78 10.17 30.42
CA GLY A 541 9.31 10.25 29.05
C GLY A 541 9.68 11.60 28.43
N VAL A 542 10.06 11.61 27.16
CA VAL A 542 10.22 12.84 26.37
C VAL A 542 9.24 12.83 25.20
N ARG A 543 8.53 13.92 25.00
CA ARG A 543 7.75 14.12 23.78
C ARG A 543 8.62 14.88 22.78
N VAL A 544 8.67 14.39 21.55
CA VAL A 544 9.48 14.95 20.46
C VAL A 544 8.55 15.26 19.30
N ASP A 545 8.38 16.52 18.92
CA ASP A 545 7.66 16.93 17.71
C ASP A 545 8.68 17.22 16.58
N VAL A 546 8.52 16.61 15.39
CA VAL A 546 9.50 16.70 14.29
C VAL A 546 8.88 17.32 13.04
N PHE A 547 9.55 18.32 12.46
CA PHE A 547 9.10 19.01 11.25
C PHE A 547 10.21 18.91 10.20
N SER A 548 9.92 18.48 8.98
CA SER A 548 10.96 18.28 7.96
C SER A 548 10.57 18.88 6.63
N LYS A 549 11.50 19.60 6.02
CA LYS A 549 11.39 20.03 4.63
C LYS A 549 12.17 19.12 3.68
N LEU A 550 12.79 18.07 4.21
CA LEU A 550 13.55 17.09 3.43
C LEU A 550 12.66 15.94 2.95
N PRO A 551 12.64 15.64 1.65
CA PRO A 551 12.02 14.43 1.13
C PRO A 551 12.81 13.20 1.59
N ARG A 552 12.12 12.18 2.09
CA ARG A 552 12.74 10.98 2.66
C ARG A 552 13.26 10.04 1.58
N ALA A 553 14.21 9.18 1.98
CA ALA A 553 14.84 8.15 1.13
C ALA A 553 15.37 8.66 -0.23
N SER A 554 15.66 9.96 -0.33
CA SER A 554 16.04 10.65 -1.57
C SER A 554 17.55 10.73 -1.80
N GLY A 555 18.37 10.27 -0.85
CA GLY A 555 19.82 10.47 -0.85
C GLY A 555 20.28 11.83 -0.31
N LEU A 556 19.36 12.67 0.20
CA LEU A 556 19.64 14.04 0.68
C LEU A 556 19.97 14.16 2.19
N GLY A 557 20.30 13.05 2.87
CA GLY A 557 20.76 13.08 4.27
C GLY A 557 19.66 13.30 5.33
N ALA A 558 18.41 12.92 5.05
CA ALA A 558 17.28 13.13 5.96
C ALA A 558 17.44 12.42 7.34
N SER A 559 18.10 11.26 7.39
CA SER A 559 18.36 10.51 8.64
C SER A 559 19.36 11.24 9.54
N ALA A 560 20.52 11.60 8.99
CA ALA A 560 21.52 12.40 9.67
C ALA A 560 20.97 13.76 10.15
N ALA A 561 20.20 14.46 9.32
CA ALA A 561 19.56 15.72 9.67
C ALA A 561 18.57 15.57 10.84
N PHE A 562 17.81 14.48 10.86
CA PHE A 562 16.91 14.15 11.98
C PHE A 562 17.67 13.88 13.28
N ALA A 563 18.73 13.06 13.23
CA ALA A 563 19.56 12.76 14.40
C ALA A 563 20.15 14.05 15.00
N VAL A 564 20.73 14.92 14.18
CA VAL A 564 21.29 16.21 14.62
C VAL A 564 20.23 17.10 15.27
N ALA A 565 19.07 17.25 14.63
CA ALA A 565 17.98 18.07 15.17
C ALA A 565 17.51 17.53 16.53
N LEU A 566 17.36 16.21 16.66
CA LEU A 566 16.94 15.56 17.90
C LEU A 566 17.98 15.68 19.02
N ILE A 567 19.27 15.49 18.72
CA ILE A 567 20.37 15.64 19.69
C ILE A 567 20.37 17.06 20.24
N ARG A 568 20.34 18.07 19.36
CA ARG A 568 20.34 19.48 19.77
C ARG A 568 19.09 19.84 20.57
N ALA A 569 17.91 19.42 20.13
CA ALA A 569 16.66 19.71 20.83
C ALA A 569 16.58 19.03 22.21
N THR A 570 17.11 17.81 22.31
CA THR A 570 17.20 17.09 23.60
C THR A 570 18.20 17.76 24.53
N ALA A 571 19.40 18.10 24.04
CA ALA A 571 20.41 18.80 24.82
C ALA A 571 19.87 20.15 25.36
N GLU A 572 19.16 20.92 24.54
CA GLU A 572 18.51 22.16 24.97
C GLU A 572 17.44 21.91 26.04
N CYS A 573 16.56 20.93 25.83
CA CYS A 573 15.47 20.59 26.76
C CYS A 573 15.99 20.16 28.15
N PHE A 574 17.17 19.54 28.21
CA PHE A 574 17.84 19.13 29.45
C PHE A 574 18.96 20.07 29.92
N SER A 575 19.17 21.18 29.22
CA SER A 575 20.22 22.18 29.52
C SER A 575 21.63 21.57 29.57
N ILE A 576 21.92 20.67 28.63
CA ILE A 576 23.23 20.05 28.41
C ILE A 576 23.97 20.83 27.32
N GLU A 577 25.20 21.27 27.61
CA GLU A 577 26.06 21.89 26.59
C GLU A 577 26.79 20.82 25.79
N LEU A 578 26.66 20.86 24.46
CA LEU A 578 27.36 19.98 23.52
C LEU A 578 28.07 20.83 22.46
N SER A 579 29.32 20.48 22.13
CA SER A 579 30.01 21.03 20.96
C SER A 579 29.49 20.38 19.67
N ASP A 580 29.69 21.04 18.53
CA ASP A 580 29.30 20.48 17.22
C ASP A 580 30.03 19.17 16.92
N GLU A 581 31.25 18.98 17.41
CA GLU A 581 31.98 17.72 17.31
C GLU A 581 31.28 16.59 18.10
N GLN A 582 30.76 16.89 19.29
CA GLN A 582 30.00 15.94 20.11
C GLN A 582 28.66 15.61 19.45
N VAL A 583 27.96 16.60 18.88
CA VAL A 583 26.73 16.39 18.12
C VAL A 583 26.98 15.52 16.89
N SER A 584 28.03 15.82 16.13
CA SER A 584 28.40 15.06 14.92
C SER A 584 28.79 13.62 15.25
N SER A 585 29.55 13.40 16.34
CA SER A 585 29.92 12.06 16.81
C SER A 585 28.71 11.24 17.23
N LEU A 586 27.77 11.83 18.00
CA LEU A 586 26.56 11.13 18.42
C LEU A 586 25.61 10.85 17.24
N ALA A 587 25.52 11.79 16.28
CA ALA A 587 24.78 11.58 15.04
C ALA A 587 25.41 10.48 14.17
N PHE A 588 26.74 10.36 14.15
CA PHE A 588 27.43 9.26 13.46
C PHE A 588 27.07 7.90 14.06
N GLU A 589 27.01 7.79 15.39
CA GLU A 589 26.57 6.56 16.06
C GLU A 589 25.10 6.22 15.74
N CYS A 590 24.23 7.23 15.65
CA CYS A 590 22.86 7.04 15.19
C CYS A 590 22.82 6.50 13.75
N GLU A 591 23.63 7.05 12.84
CA GLU A 591 23.74 6.59 11.46
C GLU A 591 24.30 5.16 11.35
N GLN A 592 25.15 4.71 12.29
CA GLN A 592 25.59 3.31 12.33
C GLN A 592 24.45 2.35 12.65
N ILE A 593 23.50 2.75 13.51
CA ILE A 593 22.28 1.97 13.78
C ILE A 593 21.41 1.88 12.52
N VAL A 594 21.25 2.99 11.78
CA VAL A 594 20.36 3.06 10.62
C VAL A 594 20.96 2.42 9.36
N HIS A 595 22.27 2.58 9.12
CA HIS A 595 22.93 2.26 7.85
C HIS A 595 24.13 1.31 7.95
N GLY A 596 24.52 0.86 9.15
CA GLY A 596 25.58 -0.12 9.39
C GLY A 596 26.99 0.44 9.24
N THR A 597 27.43 0.74 8.01
CA THR A 597 28.77 1.28 7.72
C THR A 597 28.70 2.66 7.05
N PRO A 598 28.34 3.72 7.78
CA PRO A 598 28.30 5.07 7.24
C PRO A 598 29.69 5.59 6.85
N SER A 599 29.73 6.49 5.86
CA SER A 599 30.96 7.20 5.45
C SER A 599 31.38 8.29 6.44
N GLY A 600 30.43 8.83 7.21
CA GLY A 600 30.64 9.95 8.13
C GLY A 600 30.38 11.33 7.52
N ILE A 601 30.10 11.40 6.21
CA ILE A 601 29.89 12.68 5.53
C ILE A 601 28.51 13.28 5.84
N ASP A 602 27.48 12.45 5.96
CA ASP A 602 26.09 12.88 6.09
C ASP A 602 25.84 13.56 7.46
N ASN A 603 26.27 12.96 8.58
CA ASN A 603 26.20 13.56 9.91
C ASN A 603 27.05 14.84 10.02
N THR A 604 28.22 14.85 9.36
CA THR A 604 29.12 16.00 9.38
C THR A 604 28.46 17.21 8.72
N VAL A 605 27.98 17.08 7.49
CA VAL A 605 27.31 18.19 6.77
C VAL A 605 26.04 18.61 7.50
N ALA A 606 25.26 17.64 8.00
CA ALA A 606 24.04 17.92 8.75
C ALA A 606 24.28 18.73 10.04
N THR A 607 25.44 18.55 10.66
CA THR A 607 25.83 19.25 11.89
C THR A 607 26.39 20.64 11.62
N PHE A 608 27.42 20.73 10.77
CA PHE A 608 28.17 21.97 10.56
C PHE A 608 27.51 22.94 9.58
N GLY A 609 26.63 22.46 8.69
CA GLY A 609 25.84 23.32 7.80
C GLY A 609 26.67 24.19 6.84
N ARG A 610 27.84 23.73 6.42
CA ARG A 610 28.75 24.42 5.48
C ARG A 610 29.33 23.46 4.43
N PRO A 611 29.73 23.93 3.24
CA PRO A 611 30.40 23.08 2.26
C PRO A 611 31.76 22.59 2.76
N ILE A 612 32.01 21.29 2.58
CA ILE A 612 33.22 20.64 3.08
C ILE A 612 33.87 19.76 2.03
N LEU A 613 35.19 19.68 2.11
CA LEU A 613 35.97 18.58 1.58
C LEU A 613 36.19 17.58 2.71
N PHE A 614 35.66 16.37 2.54
CA PHE A 614 35.67 15.32 3.53
C PHE A 614 36.56 14.16 3.07
N LYS A 615 37.35 13.60 3.98
CA LYS A 615 38.11 12.36 3.75
C LYS A 615 38.00 11.45 4.95
N LYS A 616 37.62 10.19 4.73
CA LYS A 616 37.61 9.18 5.80
C LYS A 616 39.05 8.74 6.11
N THR A 617 39.42 8.68 7.39
CA THR A 617 40.77 8.31 7.83
C THR A 617 40.71 7.34 9.01
N ASP A 618 41.81 6.63 9.25
CA ASP A 618 41.95 5.75 10.44
C ASP A 618 42.40 6.53 11.70
N ALA A 619 42.36 7.86 11.66
CA ALA A 619 42.69 8.72 12.79
C ALA A 619 41.65 8.61 13.93
N PRO A 620 41.94 9.05 15.17
CA PRO A 620 40.99 8.98 16.28
C PRO A 620 39.65 9.70 16.03
N SER A 621 39.64 10.74 15.19
CA SER A 621 38.43 11.44 14.73
C SER A 621 37.64 10.67 13.66
N GLY A 622 38.26 9.68 13.02
CA GLY A 622 37.70 8.87 11.93
C GLY A 622 37.62 9.57 10.56
N HIS A 623 37.99 10.86 10.49
CA HIS A 623 37.93 11.66 9.26
C HIS A 623 38.74 12.98 9.36
N GLU A 624 38.98 13.58 8.19
CA GLU A 624 39.52 14.93 7.98
C GLU A 624 38.47 15.79 7.25
N ILE A 625 38.29 17.03 7.71
CA ILE A 625 37.39 18.03 7.10
C ILE A 625 38.19 19.29 6.81
N SER A 626 37.98 19.87 5.62
CA SER A 626 38.39 21.23 5.32
C SER A 626 37.25 22.01 4.68
N ASP A 627 37.12 23.27 5.03
CA ASP A 627 36.06 24.13 4.51
C ASP A 627 36.28 24.45 3.03
N ILE A 628 35.18 24.51 2.29
CA ILE A 628 35.14 25.04 0.94
C ILE A 628 34.36 26.33 0.97
N VAL A 629 35.02 27.43 0.60
CA VAL A 629 34.39 28.74 0.45
C VAL A 629 34.22 29.01 -1.03
N THR A 630 33.00 29.37 -1.43
CA THR A 630 32.72 29.81 -2.80
C THR A 630 32.70 31.34 -2.86
N PRO A 631 33.22 31.98 -3.93
CA PRO A 631 33.21 33.44 -4.03
C PRO A 631 31.80 33.99 -4.21
N HIS A 632 30.91 33.22 -4.83
CA HIS A 632 29.52 33.59 -5.13
C HIS A 632 28.61 32.35 -4.95
N PRO A 633 27.33 32.53 -4.57
CA PRO A 633 26.39 31.43 -4.48
C PRO A 633 26.24 30.68 -5.81
N ILE A 634 26.33 29.34 -5.75
CA ILE A 634 26.25 28.48 -6.93
C ILE A 634 24.89 27.79 -6.98
N PRO A 635 23.98 28.16 -7.91
CA PRO A 635 22.64 27.61 -7.99
C PRO A 635 22.62 26.16 -8.49
N ILE A 636 21.96 25.29 -7.73
CA ILE A 636 21.78 23.86 -8.01
C ILE A 636 20.28 23.52 -8.02
N VAL A 637 19.86 22.78 -9.04
CA VAL A 637 18.55 22.12 -9.08
C VAL A 637 18.69 20.69 -8.59
N ILE A 638 17.91 20.33 -7.57
CA ILE A 638 17.77 18.95 -7.11
C ILE A 638 16.53 18.37 -7.79
N GLY A 639 16.65 17.22 -8.44
CA GLY A 639 15.51 16.46 -8.97
C GLY A 639 15.34 15.15 -8.22
N LEU A 640 14.11 14.74 -7.94
CA LEU A 640 13.78 13.44 -7.36
C LEU A 640 13.22 12.49 -8.41
N SER A 641 13.76 11.27 -8.49
CA SER A 641 13.31 10.25 -9.45
C SER A 641 11.99 9.58 -9.06
N GLY A 642 11.59 9.67 -7.79
CA GLY A 642 10.43 8.94 -7.25
C GLY A 642 10.65 7.44 -7.07
N VAL A 643 11.85 6.93 -7.42
CA VAL A 643 12.25 5.54 -7.24
C VAL A 643 13.05 5.41 -5.95
N HIS A 644 12.51 4.64 -5.00
CA HIS A 644 13.17 4.36 -3.73
C HIS A 644 14.18 3.22 -3.90
N ALA A 645 15.45 3.52 -3.74
CA ALA A 645 16.51 2.52 -3.71
C ALA A 645 17.03 2.35 -2.27
N LEU A 646 17.21 1.09 -1.85
CA LEU A 646 17.95 0.80 -0.63
C LEU A 646 19.43 1.12 -0.91
N THR A 647 19.91 2.29 -0.48
CA THR A 647 21.34 2.69 -0.55
C THR A 647 22.28 1.56 -0.11
N ALA A 648 21.88 0.77 0.89
CA ALA A 648 22.61 -0.39 1.36
C ALA A 648 22.84 -1.47 0.29
N HIS A 649 21.88 -1.70 -0.61
CA HIS A 649 22.00 -2.67 -1.70
C HIS A 649 23.02 -2.20 -2.75
N THR A 650 22.95 -0.93 -3.16
CA THR A 650 23.88 -0.35 -4.13
C THR A 650 25.31 -0.33 -3.58
N VAL A 651 25.48 0.07 -2.31
CA VAL A 651 26.79 0.02 -1.62
C VAL A 651 27.30 -1.41 -1.47
N ALA A 652 26.45 -2.38 -1.14
CA ALA A 652 26.84 -3.78 -1.06
C ALA A 652 27.24 -4.37 -2.41
N ALA A 653 26.55 -4.00 -3.49
CA ALA A 653 26.88 -4.42 -4.85
C ALA A 653 28.26 -3.87 -5.28
N VAL A 654 28.54 -2.58 -5.05
CA VAL A 654 29.86 -1.99 -5.29
C VAL A 654 30.93 -2.69 -4.44
N ARG A 655 30.63 -2.99 -3.18
CA ARG A 655 31.56 -3.72 -2.29
C ARG A 655 31.87 -5.11 -2.81
N ALA A 656 30.87 -5.86 -3.26
CA ALA A 656 31.04 -7.19 -3.84
C ALA A 656 31.88 -7.14 -5.13
N ALA A 657 31.61 -6.18 -6.00
CA ALA A 657 32.35 -6.00 -7.24
C ALA A 657 33.80 -5.54 -7.01
N TRP A 658 34.04 -4.66 -6.03
CA TRP A 658 35.39 -4.29 -5.59
C TRP A 658 36.16 -5.48 -5.02
N LEU A 659 35.53 -6.34 -4.20
CA LEU A 659 36.17 -7.56 -3.70
C LEU A 659 36.54 -8.53 -4.84
N HIS A 660 35.77 -8.56 -5.91
CA HIS A 660 36.05 -9.39 -7.09
C HIS A 660 37.19 -8.82 -7.96
N ASN A 661 37.31 -7.50 -8.10
CA ASN A 661 38.39 -6.88 -8.86
C ASN A 661 38.83 -5.53 -8.26
N ARG A 662 39.67 -5.59 -7.23
CA ARG A 662 40.13 -4.40 -6.49
C ARG A 662 40.84 -3.39 -7.38
N ALA A 663 41.82 -3.83 -8.17
CA ALA A 663 42.63 -2.94 -9.00
C ALA A 663 41.78 -2.10 -9.98
N ARG A 664 40.75 -2.71 -10.59
CA ARG A 664 39.83 -1.99 -11.48
C ARG A 664 39.02 -0.93 -10.75
N TYR A 665 38.43 -1.29 -9.62
CA TYR A 665 37.57 -0.39 -8.85
C TYR A 665 38.37 0.70 -8.13
N ASP A 666 39.55 0.39 -7.61
CA ASP A 666 40.48 1.37 -7.03
C ASP A 666 40.89 2.40 -8.08
N ALA A 667 41.17 1.99 -9.33
CA ALA A 667 41.47 2.92 -10.42
C ALA A 667 40.28 3.85 -10.77
N ILE A 668 39.04 3.37 -10.64
CA ILE A 668 37.84 4.22 -10.80
C ILE A 668 37.73 5.18 -9.60
N PHE A 669 37.95 4.71 -8.38
CA PHE A 669 37.91 5.54 -7.18
C PHE A 669 38.99 6.63 -7.19
N ASP A 670 40.19 6.34 -7.69
CA ASP A 670 41.28 7.30 -7.81
C ASP A 670 40.98 8.36 -8.88
N GLN A 671 40.33 7.98 -9.98
CA GLN A 671 39.83 8.96 -10.97
C GLN A 671 38.77 9.88 -10.34
N ILE A 672 37.81 9.33 -9.58
CA ILE A 672 36.83 10.14 -8.86
C ILE A 672 37.53 11.08 -7.87
N ASP A 673 38.57 10.64 -7.17
CA ASP A 673 39.34 11.48 -6.23
C ASP A 673 40.10 12.62 -6.94
N SER A 674 40.61 12.39 -8.15
CA SER A 674 41.20 13.46 -8.98
C SER A 674 40.16 14.55 -9.27
N LEU A 675 38.97 14.15 -9.74
CA LEU A 675 37.87 15.07 -10.02
C LEU A 675 37.46 15.85 -8.77
N VAL A 676 37.47 15.21 -7.60
CA VAL A 676 37.19 15.87 -6.32
C VAL A 676 38.24 16.95 -6.01
N GLY A 677 39.52 16.70 -6.26
CA GLY A 677 40.57 17.71 -6.10
C GLY A 677 40.35 18.91 -7.04
N GLU A 678 40.16 18.63 -8.32
CA GLU A 678 39.93 19.64 -9.36
C GLU A 678 38.64 20.45 -9.09
N GLY A 679 37.57 19.76 -8.65
CA GLY A 679 36.29 20.39 -8.31
C GLY A 679 36.36 21.27 -7.08
N ALA A 680 37.18 20.92 -6.08
CA ALA A 680 37.39 21.77 -4.91
C ALA A 680 38.08 23.08 -5.31
N ASP A 681 39.04 23.02 -6.23
CA ASP A 681 39.71 24.20 -6.74
C ASP A 681 38.80 25.03 -7.66
N ALA A 682 37.96 24.39 -8.48
CA ALA A 682 36.94 25.06 -9.28
C ALA A 682 35.94 25.83 -8.39
N LEU A 683 35.46 25.21 -7.30
CA LEU A 683 34.58 25.86 -6.31
C LEU A 683 35.24 27.08 -5.66
N ARG A 684 36.51 26.97 -5.25
CA ARG A 684 37.27 28.09 -4.66
C ARG A 684 37.47 29.26 -5.63
N ARG A 685 37.61 28.97 -6.92
CA ARG A 685 37.72 29.99 -7.99
C ARG A 685 36.38 30.52 -8.47
N GLY A 686 35.26 29.87 -8.14
CA GLY A 686 33.94 30.18 -8.70
C GLY A 686 33.76 29.73 -10.15
N ASP A 687 34.56 28.77 -10.61
CA ASP A 687 34.55 28.26 -11.98
C ASP A 687 33.45 27.21 -12.17
N THR A 688 32.23 27.68 -12.43
CA THR A 688 31.04 26.82 -12.60
C THR A 688 31.06 26.02 -13.89
N ALA A 689 31.77 26.48 -14.93
CA ALA A 689 31.89 25.74 -16.18
C ALA A 689 32.75 24.48 -15.97
N GLU A 690 33.93 24.64 -15.37
CA GLU A 690 34.81 23.52 -15.02
C GLU A 690 34.12 22.56 -14.06
N LEU A 691 33.45 23.06 -13.02
CA LEU A 691 32.69 22.23 -12.08
C LEU A 691 31.61 21.41 -12.79
N GLY A 692 30.91 21.99 -13.77
CA GLY A 692 29.89 21.32 -14.56
C GLY A 692 30.43 20.15 -15.38
N GLU A 693 31.58 20.35 -16.04
CA GLU A 693 32.26 19.28 -16.79
C GLU A 693 32.72 18.15 -15.87
N LEU A 694 33.35 18.48 -14.72
CA LEU A 694 33.77 17.49 -13.73
C LEU A 694 32.59 16.68 -13.18
N MET A 695 31.43 17.32 -12.95
CA MET A 695 30.19 16.63 -12.56
C MET A 695 29.72 15.64 -13.65
N ASN A 696 29.82 16.02 -14.93
CA ASN A 696 29.42 15.15 -16.05
C ASN A 696 30.34 13.93 -16.18
N ILE A 697 31.64 14.11 -16.03
CA ILE A 697 32.63 13.02 -16.02
C ILE A 697 32.36 12.10 -14.84
N ASN A 698 32.13 12.65 -13.64
CA ASN A 698 31.83 11.86 -12.45
C ASN A 698 30.55 11.02 -12.63
N GLN A 699 29.51 11.52 -13.32
CA GLN A 699 28.34 10.70 -13.65
C GLN A 699 28.71 9.49 -14.54
N GLY A 700 29.63 9.65 -15.48
CA GLY A 700 30.14 8.54 -16.30
C GLY A 700 30.87 7.48 -15.45
N LEU A 701 31.68 7.91 -14.49
CA LEU A 701 32.37 7.00 -13.55
C LEU A 701 31.39 6.29 -12.62
N LEU A 702 30.33 6.97 -12.16
CA LEU A 702 29.26 6.35 -11.36
C LEU A 702 28.45 5.33 -12.18
N ASN A 703 28.24 5.58 -13.48
CA ASN A 703 27.70 4.56 -14.38
C ASN A 703 28.62 3.34 -14.50
N ALA A 704 29.95 3.54 -14.56
CA ALA A 704 30.92 2.45 -14.58
C ALA A 704 30.91 1.61 -13.28
N LEU A 705 30.56 2.22 -12.15
CA LEU A 705 30.31 1.54 -10.88
C LEU A 705 28.94 0.83 -10.81
N GLN A 706 28.11 0.95 -11.85
CA GLN A 706 26.76 0.38 -11.95
C GLN A 706 25.81 0.86 -10.85
N VAL A 707 25.96 2.12 -10.44
CA VAL A 707 25.12 2.73 -9.38
C VAL A 707 24.05 3.69 -9.91
N SER A 708 23.96 3.91 -11.23
CA SER A 708 22.88 4.71 -11.84
C SER A 708 21.65 3.87 -12.18
N SER A 709 20.56 4.50 -12.58
CA SER A 709 19.32 3.86 -13.04
C SER A 709 18.78 4.54 -14.30
N PRO A 710 17.90 3.88 -15.09
CA PRO A 710 17.28 4.49 -16.27
C PRO A 710 16.61 5.83 -15.96
N GLU A 711 15.96 5.95 -14.81
CA GLU A 711 15.27 7.16 -14.37
C GLU A 711 16.27 8.29 -14.04
N LEU A 712 17.36 7.98 -13.34
CA LEU A 712 18.41 8.95 -13.05
C LEU A 712 19.08 9.43 -14.34
N GLU A 713 19.37 8.54 -15.29
CA GLU A 713 19.95 8.90 -16.59
C GLU A 713 19.01 9.77 -17.42
N GLN A 714 17.70 9.46 -17.41
CA GLN A 714 16.70 10.27 -18.07
C GLN A 714 16.66 11.69 -17.50
N MET A 715 16.67 11.83 -16.17
CA MET A 715 16.67 13.13 -15.51
C MET A 715 17.95 13.93 -15.80
N VAL A 716 19.12 13.28 -15.77
CA VAL A 716 20.40 13.91 -16.15
C VAL A 716 20.35 14.41 -17.59
N ALA A 717 19.83 13.60 -18.53
CA ALA A 717 19.69 13.98 -19.93
C ALA A 717 18.69 15.13 -20.14
N ILE A 718 17.60 15.19 -19.36
CA ILE A 718 16.65 16.31 -19.38
C ILE A 718 17.33 17.59 -18.87
N ALA A 719 18.00 17.52 -17.72
CA ALA A 719 18.65 18.67 -17.11
C ALA A 719 19.73 19.29 -18.02
N ARG A 720 20.58 18.44 -18.63
CA ARG A 720 21.61 18.90 -19.59
C ARG A 720 20.99 19.54 -20.83
N ARG A 721 19.93 18.94 -21.41
CA ARG A 721 19.20 19.53 -22.55
C ARG A 721 18.53 20.85 -22.21
N ALA A 722 18.16 21.05 -20.95
CA ALA A 722 17.58 22.28 -20.45
C ALA A 722 18.61 23.35 -20.04
N GLY A 723 19.91 23.12 -20.29
CA GLY A 723 20.97 24.10 -20.07
C GLY A 723 21.74 23.97 -18.77
N ALA A 724 21.70 22.81 -18.11
CA ALA A 724 22.62 22.52 -17.00
C ALA A 724 24.07 22.38 -17.50
N LEU A 725 25.03 23.03 -16.83
CA LEU A 725 26.47 22.88 -17.11
C LEU A 725 26.94 21.47 -16.74
N GLY A 726 26.44 20.95 -15.63
CA GLY A 726 26.69 19.59 -15.17
C GLY A 726 25.47 19.00 -14.51
N ALA A 727 25.20 17.71 -14.73
CA ALA A 727 24.15 17.00 -14.01
C ALA A 727 24.55 15.56 -13.71
N LYS A 728 24.21 15.09 -12.50
CA LYS A 728 24.58 13.76 -12.03
C LYS A 728 23.70 13.28 -10.87
N LEU A 729 23.71 11.99 -10.56
CA LEU A 729 23.07 11.45 -9.35
C LEU A 729 23.72 12.01 -8.08
N THR A 730 23.05 12.01 -6.93
CA THR A 730 23.68 12.32 -5.64
C THR A 730 23.26 11.29 -4.59
N GLY A 731 24.18 10.92 -3.69
CA GLY A 731 23.94 9.88 -2.68
C GLY A 731 24.24 8.46 -3.18
N GLY A 732 23.41 7.49 -2.76
CA GLY A 732 23.68 6.05 -2.88
C GLY A 732 23.53 5.45 -4.28
N GLY A 733 22.71 6.04 -5.15
CA GLY A 733 22.40 5.49 -6.47
C GLY A 733 21.36 4.36 -6.46
N GLY A 734 20.96 3.90 -7.66
CA GLY A 734 19.87 2.93 -7.90
C GLY A 734 18.46 3.55 -7.92
N GLY A 735 18.36 4.87 -7.77
CA GLY A 735 17.16 5.67 -7.54
C GLY A 735 17.53 6.93 -6.74
N GLY A 736 16.54 7.64 -6.20
CA GLY A 736 16.78 8.81 -5.32
C GLY A 736 16.79 10.15 -6.04
N ALA A 737 17.92 10.87 -6.02
CA ALA A 737 18.01 12.24 -6.50
C ALA A 737 19.16 12.48 -7.48
N ILE A 738 18.97 13.46 -8.36
CA ILE A 738 20.03 14.09 -9.14
C ILE A 738 20.28 15.51 -8.66
N ILE A 739 21.46 16.04 -8.94
CA ILE A 739 21.78 17.46 -8.86
C ILE A 739 22.18 17.96 -10.25
N ALA A 740 21.75 19.18 -10.58
CA ALA A 740 22.05 19.86 -11.83
C ALA A 740 22.55 21.28 -11.55
N LEU A 741 23.76 21.57 -12.00
CA LEU A 741 24.38 22.88 -11.92
C LEU A 741 23.80 23.79 -12.99
N ALA A 742 23.18 24.89 -12.57
CA ALA A 742 22.54 25.81 -13.48
C ALA A 742 23.56 26.56 -14.35
N GLY A 743 23.29 26.62 -15.66
CA GLY A 743 24.07 27.43 -16.59
C GLY A 743 23.67 28.90 -16.61
N PRO A 744 24.19 29.68 -17.58
CA PRO A 744 23.93 31.11 -17.68
C PRO A 744 22.44 31.49 -17.80
N ALA A 745 21.60 30.57 -18.30
CA ALA A 745 20.15 30.73 -18.41
C ALA A 745 19.41 30.58 -17.06
N GLY A 746 20.12 30.27 -15.97
CA GLY A 746 19.57 30.10 -14.64
C GLY A 746 18.97 28.71 -14.37
N ALA A 747 18.48 28.52 -13.15
CA ALA A 747 17.96 27.23 -12.68
C ALA A 747 16.54 26.90 -13.18
N GLU A 748 15.78 27.92 -13.60
CA GLU A 748 14.36 27.80 -13.91
C GLU A 748 14.03 26.97 -15.16
N PRO A 749 14.79 27.05 -16.27
CA PRO A 749 14.58 26.18 -17.42
C PRO A 749 14.76 24.70 -17.07
N ILE A 750 15.77 24.38 -16.26
CA ILE A 750 16.07 23.02 -15.79
C ILE A 750 14.93 22.52 -14.89
N ARG A 751 14.49 23.36 -13.94
CA ARG A 751 13.36 23.06 -13.04
C ARG A 751 12.09 22.74 -13.83
N THR A 752 11.77 23.58 -14.81
CA THR A 752 10.58 23.46 -15.66
C THR A 752 10.62 22.19 -16.49
N ALA A 753 11.76 21.88 -17.12
CA ALA A 753 11.90 20.68 -17.94
C ALA A 753 11.74 19.38 -17.12
N LEU A 754 12.30 19.35 -15.91
CA LEU A 754 12.12 18.21 -14.99
C LEU A 754 10.68 18.09 -14.49
N HIS A 755 10.01 19.21 -14.18
CA HIS A 755 8.59 19.23 -13.80
C HIS A 755 7.68 18.73 -14.93
N GLN A 756 7.91 19.16 -16.17
CA GLN A 756 7.15 18.70 -17.34
C GLN A 756 7.32 17.20 -17.60
N ALA A 757 8.46 16.63 -17.23
CA ALA A 757 8.72 15.21 -17.29
C ALA A 757 8.17 14.42 -16.09
N GLY A 758 7.48 15.07 -15.15
CA GLY A 758 6.82 14.44 -14.01
C GLY A 758 7.68 14.29 -12.75
N TYR A 759 8.87 14.90 -12.70
CA TYR A 759 9.77 14.82 -11.55
C TYR A 759 9.55 15.96 -10.55
N THR A 760 9.72 15.69 -9.26
CA THR A 760 9.73 16.73 -8.22
C THR A 760 11.09 17.40 -8.17
N THR A 761 11.15 18.72 -7.98
CA THR A 761 12.41 19.46 -7.91
C THR A 761 12.46 20.46 -6.76
N TYR A 762 13.68 20.73 -6.29
CA TYR A 762 13.99 21.75 -5.29
C TYR A 762 15.14 22.61 -5.78
N LEU A 763 15.12 23.89 -5.43
CA LEU A 763 16.22 24.81 -5.69
C LEU A 763 17.06 24.98 -4.42
N THR A 764 18.37 24.93 -4.58
CA THR A 764 19.32 25.24 -3.51
C THR A 764 20.50 25.99 -4.12
N GLU A 765 21.34 26.54 -3.26
CA GLU A 765 22.61 27.13 -3.68
C GLU A 765 23.71 26.70 -2.71
N ILE A 766 24.92 26.54 -3.24
CA ILE A 766 26.13 26.30 -2.44
C ILE A 766 26.72 27.67 -2.14
N ARG A 767 26.99 27.95 -0.86
CA ARG A 767 27.54 29.22 -0.38
C ARG A 767 28.88 28.98 0.28
#